data_AF-A0AAE9ACP2-F1
#
_entry.id   AF-A0AAE9ACP2-F1
#
_cell.length_a   1.000
_cell.length_b   1.000
_cell.length_c   1.000
_cell.angle_alpha   90.00
_cell.angle_beta   90.00
_cell.angle_gamma   90.00
#
_symmetry.space_group_name_H-M   'P 1'
#
loop_
_entity.id
_entity.type
_entity.pdbx_description
1 polymer ?
#
loop_
_entity_poly.entity_id
_entity_poly.type
_entity_poly.pdbx_seq_one_letter_code
_entity_poly.pdbx_strand_id
1 'polypeptide(L)'
;MLNFTTVYHDQIEKWIQSKPHKNVPRLDGIVIGNVSYDDANRLNNEWSVNDYLNTFVPTCKYDDGSGPFGRCNHTGLEVYKGKFKILIIGNSFAANHGRLIHQECGSKARELVQISISACEPLYPAVKYGQRCVDTVEMFKKVVADEKPDYAFLTSRFLDIGDPFAAGVTRVEDDPIYKSMKKSFDVLVTSVKFKVFVFMQIPEIVPSNIEKIVEVIKNKEDLAEFDKSFVQRNHTIARVRYEKMVQGCEKCVPFDYDSLFWNRTTSTWRFYDEANNGLSYMTTINHLSFHGLELVRHIFSNLCNLIIPDPRGGSKLKLEVSHAFITSAYYYPTSKSLGSNAVAFNMAIDQRSHSMQNHTFTVIGTNLTTSLSTVATSQAEGVGNCRYTTLMGRTNTVENLKTLEIESNEMTVQIPFKMARYTAPKPVIICISPQFVAEQWQIFLMHVHAANRFGGHLHIYLTSIIKSYFELMQEYERQGYLTLDYWLRMKFSNIESQYFDPNANIEWRNQAGAQTDCLLQYKEAAEYIAFFDMDDILFPKNYPTYLEEFNAVLATNPGTNYMFYGRREHEFVKAPTLSEFSFTELVDSLRSSKVVKRGKVVVRTDAYNATWIHYSKHVSFMTRANVTSPTLVHVQLPVEKDGKRKNTSRNMWKIEFGPLNETIREDDIRAIEEDIYRIKNASTIQSLAPQLPNADFYLPIVFKCYYDAFYGAAFDHKPGGFGCPNADFCELPQRENYKCIHSDAQYYSGPSMKPVTYHFTSHSFWSKDIGCYQ
;
A
#
# COMPACT_ATOMS: atom_id res chain seq x y z
N MET A 1 52.56 27.72 -21.31
CA MET A 1 51.40 27.32 -22.13
C MET A 1 51.68 25.94 -22.69
N LEU A 2 51.13 24.91 -22.06
CA LEU A 2 51.19 23.52 -22.52
C LEU A 2 49.78 23.15 -23.03
N ASN A 3 49.71 22.67 -24.27
CA ASN A 3 48.48 22.19 -24.91
C ASN A 3 47.89 21.02 -24.12
N PHE A 4 46.65 21.19 -23.62
CA PHE A 4 45.89 20.16 -22.88
C PHE A 4 44.87 19.40 -23.76
N THR A 5 45.06 19.35 -25.08
CA THR A 5 44.08 18.77 -26.02
C THR A 5 44.30 17.29 -26.37
N THR A 6 45.25 16.57 -25.75
CA THR A 6 45.62 15.21 -26.18
C THR A 6 45.33 14.12 -25.16
N VAL A 7 44.11 14.10 -24.65
CA VAL A 7 43.49 12.91 -24.05
C VAL A 7 42.06 12.93 -24.61
N TYR A 8 41.63 11.97 -25.44
CA TYR A 8 40.22 11.53 -25.56
C TYR A 8 40.02 10.51 -26.70
N HIS A 9 40.73 10.64 -27.83
CA HIS A 9 40.61 9.66 -28.93
C HIS A 9 41.02 8.25 -28.50
N ASP A 10 42.18 8.11 -27.84
CA ASP A 10 42.74 6.83 -27.41
C ASP A 10 41.87 6.06 -26.39
N GLN A 11 41.04 6.74 -25.59
CA GLN A 11 40.17 6.08 -24.60
C GLN A 11 38.84 5.62 -25.20
N ILE A 12 38.24 6.43 -26.07
CA ILE A 12 37.08 6.03 -26.87
C ILE A 12 37.49 4.88 -27.81
N GLU A 13 38.64 4.98 -28.47
CA GLU A 13 39.18 3.89 -29.30
C GLU A 13 39.45 2.63 -28.49
N LYS A 14 40.00 2.72 -27.28
CA LYS A 14 40.15 1.55 -26.40
C LYS A 14 38.81 0.94 -25.99
N TRP A 15 37.77 1.74 -25.77
CA TRP A 15 36.42 1.25 -25.47
C TRP A 15 35.81 0.52 -26.68
N ILE A 16 35.90 1.13 -27.87
CA ILE A 16 35.48 0.57 -29.16
C ILE A 16 36.21 -0.76 -29.44
N GLN A 17 37.54 -0.77 -29.28
CA GLN A 17 38.39 -1.94 -29.57
C GLN A 17 38.25 -3.06 -28.54
N SER A 18 38.05 -2.73 -27.25
CA SER A 18 37.96 -3.76 -26.20
C SER A 18 36.62 -4.47 -26.17
N LYS A 19 35.55 -3.84 -26.70
CA LYS A 19 34.14 -4.18 -26.48
C LYS A 19 33.81 -4.25 -24.99
N PRO A 20 32.58 -3.92 -24.56
CA PRO A 20 32.26 -3.84 -23.13
C PRO A 20 32.14 -5.20 -22.41
N HIS A 21 33.04 -6.16 -22.65
CA HIS A 21 33.13 -7.45 -21.95
C HIS A 21 33.75 -7.35 -20.54
N LYS A 22 34.11 -6.15 -20.08
CA LYS A 22 34.66 -5.88 -18.74
C LYS A 22 33.77 -4.88 -17.98
N ASN A 23 33.71 -5.01 -16.65
CA ASN A 23 33.04 -4.02 -15.79
C ASN A 23 33.75 -2.67 -15.91
N VAL A 24 33.06 -1.66 -16.46
CA VAL A 24 33.54 -0.28 -16.56
C VAL A 24 32.67 0.66 -15.72
N PRO A 25 33.23 1.77 -15.18
CA PRO A 25 32.50 2.72 -14.34
C PRO A 25 31.34 3.42 -15.06
N ARG A 26 31.50 3.71 -16.36
CA ARG A 26 30.46 4.22 -17.25
C ARG A 26 30.35 3.35 -18.49
N LEU A 27 29.13 3.12 -18.95
CA LEU A 27 28.81 2.28 -20.10
C LEU A 27 29.23 2.93 -21.42
N ASP A 28 29.10 4.25 -21.52
CA ASP A 28 29.43 5.04 -22.71
C ASP A 28 30.93 5.37 -22.86
N GLY A 29 31.74 5.09 -21.85
CA GLY A 29 33.19 5.33 -21.87
C GLY A 29 33.60 6.80 -21.78
N ILE A 30 32.66 7.73 -21.56
CA ILE A 30 32.91 9.18 -21.52
C ILE A 30 33.28 9.57 -20.08
N VAL A 31 34.52 10.03 -19.83
CA VAL A 31 35.02 10.28 -18.46
C VAL A 31 34.89 11.76 -18.04
N ILE A 32 35.36 12.71 -18.86
CA ILE A 32 35.24 14.19 -18.65
C ILE A 32 35.24 14.89 -20.03
N GLY A 33 34.58 16.05 -20.21
CA GLY A 33 34.71 16.91 -21.40
C GLY A 33 33.63 16.76 -22.48
N ASN A 34 33.57 17.72 -23.42
CA ASN A 34 32.59 17.75 -24.51
C ASN A 34 32.99 16.80 -25.66
N VAL A 35 32.02 16.07 -26.21
CA VAL A 35 32.21 15.17 -27.35
C VAL A 35 32.15 15.94 -28.67
N SER A 36 33.07 15.70 -29.61
CA SER A 36 33.06 16.37 -30.93
C SER A 36 31.91 15.86 -31.83
N TYR A 37 31.51 16.61 -32.85
CA TYR A 37 30.50 16.15 -33.82
C TYR A 37 30.91 14.84 -34.52
N ASP A 38 32.19 14.67 -34.87
CA ASP A 38 32.69 13.47 -35.54
C ASP A 38 32.68 12.26 -34.59
N ASP A 39 33.05 12.47 -33.33
CA ASP A 39 32.96 11.43 -32.29
C ASP A 39 31.52 11.05 -31.99
N ALA A 40 30.62 12.04 -31.91
CA ALA A 40 29.19 11.79 -31.67
C ALA A 40 28.59 10.95 -32.81
N ASN A 41 28.90 11.30 -34.06
CA ASN A 41 28.43 10.54 -35.22
C ASN A 41 28.97 9.10 -35.22
N ARG A 42 30.27 8.95 -34.94
CA ARG A 42 30.92 7.65 -34.84
C ARG A 42 30.29 6.79 -33.75
N LEU A 43 30.11 7.32 -32.54
CA LEU A 43 29.52 6.60 -31.41
C LEU A 43 28.06 6.21 -31.66
N ASN A 44 27.25 7.13 -32.21
CA ASN A 44 25.86 6.84 -32.58
C ASN A 44 25.75 5.68 -33.58
N ASN A 45 26.62 5.68 -34.59
CA ASN A 45 26.71 4.61 -35.57
C ASN A 45 27.18 3.29 -34.92
N GLU A 46 28.23 3.33 -34.10
CA GLU A 46 28.75 2.13 -33.45
C GLU A 46 27.77 1.47 -32.49
N TRP A 47 27.04 2.25 -31.69
CA TRP A 47 26.01 1.72 -30.80
C TRP A 47 24.86 1.10 -31.58
N SER A 48 24.51 1.67 -32.74
CA SER A 48 23.43 1.19 -33.60
C SER A 48 23.82 -0.09 -34.36
N VAL A 49 25.01 -0.13 -34.97
CA VAL A 49 25.51 -1.31 -35.69
C VAL A 49 25.73 -2.49 -34.75
N ASN A 50 26.24 -2.23 -33.55
CA ASN A 50 26.55 -3.28 -32.57
C ASN A 50 25.42 -3.52 -31.57
N ASP A 51 24.21 -3.00 -31.79
CA ASP A 51 23.16 -2.99 -30.77
C ASP A 51 22.90 -4.39 -30.19
N TYR A 52 22.72 -5.40 -31.03
CA TYR A 52 22.54 -6.79 -30.59
C TYR A 52 23.70 -7.26 -29.69
N LEU A 53 24.96 -6.98 -30.07
CA LEU A 53 26.12 -7.33 -29.28
C LEU A 53 26.16 -6.56 -27.96
N ASN A 54 25.69 -5.31 -27.95
CA ASN A 54 25.64 -4.46 -26.76
C ASN A 54 24.60 -4.94 -25.73
N THR A 55 23.64 -5.78 -26.12
CA THR A 55 22.71 -6.43 -25.19
C THR A 55 23.33 -7.62 -24.42
N PHE A 56 24.52 -8.09 -24.80
CA PHE A 56 25.23 -9.09 -23.99
C PHE A 56 25.77 -8.48 -22.71
N VAL A 57 25.23 -8.93 -21.58
CA VAL A 57 25.76 -8.58 -20.27
C VAL A 57 26.98 -9.44 -19.91
N PRO A 58 28.14 -8.86 -19.58
CA PRO A 58 29.37 -9.62 -19.29
C PRO A 58 29.28 -10.50 -18.04
N THR A 59 28.44 -10.11 -17.08
CA THR A 59 28.23 -10.86 -15.85
C THR A 59 27.29 -12.03 -16.05
N CYS A 60 26.71 -12.19 -17.22
CA CYS A 60 25.71 -13.20 -17.46
C CYS A 60 26.30 -14.57 -17.80
N LYS A 61 25.82 -15.60 -17.10
CA LYS A 61 25.85 -16.98 -17.59
C LYS A 61 24.51 -17.28 -18.28
N TYR A 62 24.51 -17.21 -19.60
CA TYR A 62 23.35 -17.57 -20.42
C TYR A 62 23.15 -19.08 -20.44
N ASP A 63 21.90 -19.51 -20.52
CA ASP A 63 21.60 -20.90 -20.82
C ASP A 63 22.10 -21.23 -22.24
N ASP A 64 22.57 -22.47 -22.45
CA ASP A 64 23.26 -22.87 -23.67
C ASP A 64 22.46 -22.53 -24.93
N GLY A 65 23.06 -21.72 -25.81
CA GLY A 65 22.47 -21.30 -27.09
C GLY A 65 21.42 -20.18 -27.02
N SER A 66 21.04 -19.70 -25.84
CA SER A 66 19.97 -18.71 -25.68
C SER A 66 20.37 -17.26 -26.03
N GLY A 67 21.68 -16.94 -25.96
CA GLY A 67 22.18 -15.59 -26.21
C GLY A 67 21.56 -14.54 -25.28
N PRO A 68 21.56 -13.24 -25.64
CA PRO A 68 21.07 -12.17 -24.77
C PRO A 68 19.53 -12.19 -24.63
N PHE A 69 18.85 -13.02 -25.41
CA PHE A 69 17.40 -13.13 -25.49
C PHE A 69 16.90 -14.49 -25.00
N GLY A 70 17.34 -14.87 -23.81
CA GLY A 70 16.77 -15.96 -23.05
C GLY A 70 17.07 -15.82 -21.57
N ARG A 71 17.33 -16.96 -20.92
CA ARG A 71 17.67 -16.97 -19.50
C ARG A 71 19.12 -16.59 -19.28
N CYS A 72 19.30 -15.72 -18.31
CA CYS A 72 20.56 -15.22 -17.85
C CYS A 72 20.64 -15.32 -16.32
N ASN A 73 21.67 -16.00 -15.80
CA ASN A 73 22.00 -15.97 -14.38
C ASN A 73 23.24 -15.08 -14.20
N HIS A 74 23.09 -13.94 -13.54
CA HIS A 74 24.21 -13.03 -13.34
C HIS A 74 25.18 -13.55 -12.28
N THR A 75 26.47 -13.30 -12.55
CA THR A 75 27.62 -13.66 -11.72
C THR A 75 28.28 -12.40 -11.15
N GLY A 76 29.33 -12.55 -10.34
CA GLY A 76 30.03 -11.41 -9.74
C GLY A 76 29.19 -10.62 -8.73
N LEU A 77 28.16 -11.25 -8.15
CA LEU A 77 27.36 -10.68 -7.07
C LEU A 77 28.15 -10.73 -5.76
N GLU A 78 27.90 -9.77 -4.86
CA GLU A 78 28.45 -9.82 -3.51
C GLU A 78 27.66 -10.84 -2.66
N VAL A 79 27.73 -12.13 -2.98
CA VAL A 79 26.84 -13.20 -2.45
C VAL A 79 26.80 -13.26 -0.91
N TYR A 80 27.87 -12.80 -0.23
CA TYR A 80 27.94 -12.75 1.24
C TYR A 80 27.30 -11.49 1.86
N LYS A 81 27.01 -10.45 1.05
CA LYS A 81 26.37 -9.19 1.48
C LYS A 81 24.94 -9.06 0.94
N GLY A 82 24.70 -9.51 -0.29
CA GLY A 82 23.38 -9.53 -0.92
C GLY A 82 22.42 -10.51 -0.23
N LYS A 83 21.16 -10.12 -0.08
CA LYS A 83 20.14 -10.93 0.65
C LYS A 83 18.98 -11.38 -0.21
N PHE A 84 18.81 -10.78 -1.39
CA PHE A 84 17.57 -10.88 -2.14
C PHE A 84 17.74 -11.64 -3.45
N LYS A 85 16.67 -12.32 -3.86
CA LYS A 85 16.51 -12.80 -5.22
C LYS A 85 15.81 -11.73 -6.06
N ILE A 86 16.51 -11.18 -7.04
CA ILE A 86 16.00 -10.16 -7.95
C ILE A 86 15.80 -10.79 -9.32
N LEU A 87 14.65 -10.53 -9.94
CA LEU A 87 14.32 -11.03 -11.27
C LEU A 87 14.09 -9.87 -12.25
N ILE A 88 14.68 -9.93 -13.43
CA ILE A 88 14.47 -8.98 -14.53
C ILE A 88 13.69 -9.71 -15.62
N ILE A 89 12.54 -9.18 -16.03
CA ILE A 89 11.73 -9.76 -17.12
C ILE A 89 11.31 -8.69 -18.13
N GLY A 90 11.25 -9.09 -19.40
CA GLY A 90 10.71 -8.24 -20.46
C GLY A 90 11.16 -8.67 -21.84
N ASN A 91 11.05 -7.76 -22.80
CA ASN A 91 11.55 -8.00 -24.15
C ASN A 91 13.06 -7.75 -24.27
N SER A 92 13.56 -7.38 -25.45
CA SER A 92 14.96 -7.03 -25.64
C SER A 92 15.42 -5.84 -24.79
N PHE A 93 14.48 -4.99 -24.34
CA PHE A 93 14.76 -3.89 -23.42
C PHE A 93 15.22 -4.37 -22.05
N ALA A 94 14.77 -5.54 -21.58
CA ALA A 94 15.25 -6.15 -20.35
C ALA A 94 16.74 -6.52 -20.45
N ALA A 95 17.17 -7.04 -21.60
CA ALA A 95 18.59 -7.32 -21.85
C ALA A 95 19.42 -6.03 -21.97
N ASN A 96 18.89 -5.01 -22.64
CA ASN A 96 19.52 -3.69 -22.73
C ASN A 96 19.78 -3.06 -21.35
N HIS A 97 18.89 -3.27 -20.37
CA HIS A 97 19.03 -2.75 -19.00
C HIS A 97 19.77 -3.70 -18.04
N GLY A 98 19.97 -4.97 -18.42
CA GLY A 98 20.49 -6.00 -17.51
C GLY A 98 21.83 -5.65 -16.87
N ARG A 99 22.72 -5.01 -17.65
CA ARG A 99 24.01 -4.54 -17.15
C ARG A 99 23.87 -3.40 -16.13
N LEU A 100 23.00 -2.44 -16.40
CA LEU A 100 22.73 -1.30 -15.53
C LEU A 100 22.13 -1.78 -14.20
N ILE A 101 21.12 -2.65 -14.25
CA ILE A 101 20.49 -3.22 -13.06
C ILE A 101 21.50 -4.04 -12.26
N HIS A 102 22.37 -4.83 -12.90
CA HIS A 102 23.44 -5.55 -12.19
C HIS A 102 24.39 -4.60 -11.45
N GLN A 103 24.83 -3.51 -12.10
CA GLN A 103 25.75 -2.54 -11.47
C GLN A 103 25.10 -1.83 -10.28
N GLU A 104 23.84 -1.43 -10.39
CA GLU A 104 23.15 -0.65 -9.35
C GLU A 104 22.57 -1.52 -8.23
N CYS A 105 22.00 -2.69 -8.56
CA CYS A 105 21.31 -3.57 -7.60
C CYS A 105 22.17 -4.76 -7.14
N GLY A 106 23.32 -5.04 -7.76
CA GLY A 106 24.10 -6.26 -7.53
C GLY A 106 24.57 -6.46 -6.09
N SER A 107 24.82 -5.36 -5.36
CA SER A 107 25.17 -5.40 -3.93
C SER A 107 24.01 -5.86 -3.03
N LYS A 108 22.77 -5.77 -3.51
CA LYS A 108 21.55 -6.20 -2.80
C LYS A 108 21.19 -7.65 -3.11
N ALA A 109 21.63 -8.16 -4.27
CA ALA A 109 21.26 -9.46 -4.79
C ALA A 109 22.12 -10.60 -4.22
N ARG A 110 21.47 -11.60 -3.63
CA ARG A 110 22.06 -12.95 -3.48
C ARG A 110 22.01 -13.68 -4.83
N GLU A 111 20.91 -13.51 -5.55
CA GLU A 111 20.65 -14.09 -6.88
C GLU A 111 20.05 -12.99 -7.77
N LEU A 112 20.56 -12.86 -8.99
CA LEU A 112 20.00 -11.97 -10.01
C LEU A 112 19.79 -12.78 -11.28
N VAL A 113 18.53 -12.96 -11.64
CA VAL A 113 18.10 -13.70 -12.83
C VAL A 113 17.48 -12.72 -13.82
N GLN A 114 17.78 -12.85 -15.09
CA GLN A 114 17.15 -12.10 -16.17
C GLN A 114 16.55 -13.08 -17.18
N ILE A 115 15.28 -12.86 -17.55
CA ILE A 115 14.64 -13.52 -18.68
C ILE A 115 14.20 -12.45 -19.68
N SER A 116 14.79 -12.46 -20.86
CA SER A 116 14.51 -11.49 -21.91
C SER A 116 14.13 -12.20 -23.20
N ILE A 117 13.03 -11.82 -23.84
CA ILE A 117 12.60 -12.43 -25.11
C ILE A 117 12.42 -11.34 -26.16
N SER A 118 13.27 -11.35 -27.19
CA SER A 118 13.25 -10.31 -28.23
C SER A 118 11.85 -10.11 -28.83
N ALA A 119 11.39 -8.87 -28.90
CA ALA A 119 10.09 -8.46 -29.46
C ALA A 119 8.83 -9.17 -28.90
N CYS A 120 8.88 -9.80 -27.72
CA CYS A 120 7.69 -10.40 -27.10
C CYS A 120 7.35 -9.71 -25.77
N GLU A 121 6.10 -9.29 -25.63
CA GLU A 121 5.64 -8.57 -24.44
C GLU A 121 5.30 -9.55 -23.30
N PRO A 122 5.67 -9.23 -22.04
CA PRO A 122 5.46 -10.13 -20.91
C PRO A 122 4.01 -10.23 -20.43
N LEU A 123 3.17 -9.25 -20.77
CA LEU A 123 1.80 -9.13 -20.27
C LEU A 123 0.72 -9.41 -21.32
N TYR A 124 1.07 -9.36 -22.60
CA TYR A 124 0.13 -9.50 -23.69
C TYR A 124 0.78 -10.29 -24.84
N PRO A 125 0.06 -11.22 -25.48
CA PRO A 125 0.61 -11.95 -26.61
C PRO A 125 0.77 -10.99 -27.80
N ALA A 126 2.01 -10.62 -28.12
CA ALA A 126 2.33 -9.77 -29.28
C ALA A 126 2.14 -10.57 -30.60
N VAL A 127 0.88 -10.84 -30.96
CA VAL A 127 0.48 -11.74 -32.06
C VAL A 127 1.08 -11.29 -33.39
N LYS A 128 1.24 -9.99 -33.61
CA LYS A 128 1.84 -9.45 -34.85
C LYS A 128 3.31 -9.87 -35.06
N TYR A 129 3.98 -10.34 -34.00
CA TYR A 129 5.39 -10.75 -34.01
C TYR A 129 5.59 -12.27 -34.01
N GLY A 130 4.50 -13.03 -34.23
CA GLY A 130 4.51 -14.46 -34.50
C GLY A 130 4.14 -15.34 -33.30
N GLN A 131 3.86 -16.61 -33.57
CA GLN A 131 3.37 -17.58 -32.59
C GLN A 131 4.27 -17.71 -31.36
N ARG A 132 5.60 -17.53 -31.52
CA ARG A 132 6.54 -17.56 -30.39
C ARG A 132 6.14 -16.60 -29.27
N CYS A 133 5.62 -15.41 -29.59
CA CYS A 133 5.23 -14.40 -28.60
C CYS A 133 3.92 -14.72 -27.89
N VAL A 134 3.09 -15.60 -28.45
CA VAL A 134 1.85 -16.07 -27.81
C VAL A 134 2.18 -16.95 -26.62
N ASP A 135 3.10 -17.90 -26.79
CA ASP A 135 3.50 -18.84 -25.74
C ASP A 135 4.38 -18.17 -24.66
N THR A 136 4.93 -17.00 -24.97
CA THR A 136 5.87 -16.29 -24.10
C THR A 136 5.19 -15.75 -22.83
N VAL A 137 3.92 -15.34 -22.90
CA VAL A 137 3.19 -14.80 -21.73
C VAL A 137 3.05 -15.85 -20.63
N GLU A 138 2.67 -17.08 -20.99
CA GLU A 138 2.58 -18.19 -20.04
C GLU A 138 3.95 -18.64 -19.54
N MET A 139 4.98 -18.54 -20.39
CA MET A 139 6.36 -18.75 -19.96
C MET A 139 6.78 -17.75 -18.87
N PHE A 140 6.52 -16.44 -19.04
CA PHE A 140 6.84 -15.44 -18.01
C PHE A 140 6.10 -15.71 -16.70
N LYS A 141 4.81 -16.05 -16.76
CA LYS A 141 4.03 -16.44 -15.57
C LYS A 141 4.68 -17.60 -14.82
N LYS A 142 5.02 -18.66 -15.56
CA LYS A 142 5.67 -19.85 -15.00
C LYS A 142 7.00 -19.50 -14.37
N VAL A 143 7.86 -18.75 -15.07
CA VAL A 143 9.16 -18.32 -14.54
C VAL A 143 8.99 -17.55 -13.23
N VAL A 144 8.12 -16.54 -13.17
CA VAL A 144 7.99 -15.75 -11.93
C VAL A 144 7.46 -16.61 -10.78
N ALA A 145 6.55 -17.54 -11.07
CA ALA A 145 6.02 -18.49 -10.09
C ALA A 145 7.08 -19.50 -9.59
N ASP A 146 7.95 -19.98 -10.48
CA ASP A 146 9.02 -20.94 -10.17
C ASP A 146 10.19 -20.24 -9.45
N GLU A 147 10.56 -19.03 -9.87
CA GLU A 147 11.66 -18.27 -9.29
C GLU A 147 11.34 -17.73 -7.90
N LYS A 148 10.07 -17.36 -7.64
CA LYS A 148 9.60 -16.70 -6.41
C LYS A 148 10.51 -15.56 -5.95
N PRO A 149 10.73 -14.54 -6.79
CA PRO A 149 11.69 -13.49 -6.49
C PRO A 149 11.22 -12.61 -5.32
N ASP A 150 12.20 -12.05 -4.60
CA ASP A 150 11.94 -11.03 -3.58
C ASP A 150 11.51 -9.70 -4.25
N TYR A 151 12.18 -9.34 -5.35
CA TYR A 151 11.88 -8.15 -6.16
C TYR A 151 11.92 -8.48 -7.65
N ALA A 152 11.10 -7.82 -8.45
CA ALA A 152 11.10 -7.98 -9.90
C ALA A 152 11.16 -6.65 -10.64
N PHE A 153 11.87 -6.60 -11.78
CA PHE A 153 11.84 -5.52 -12.75
C PHE A 153 11.08 -5.98 -13.98
N LEU A 154 9.99 -5.29 -14.31
CA LEU A 154 9.24 -5.45 -15.56
C LEU A 154 9.73 -4.38 -16.55
N THR A 155 10.78 -4.70 -17.30
CA THR A 155 11.47 -3.80 -18.23
C THR A 155 11.16 -4.20 -19.67
N SER A 156 10.01 -3.74 -20.16
CA SER A 156 9.57 -4.03 -21.54
C SER A 156 9.06 -2.78 -22.22
N ARG A 157 9.45 -2.62 -23.49
CA ARG A 157 8.83 -1.71 -24.44
C ARG A 157 7.51 -2.28 -24.96
N PHE A 158 6.53 -1.42 -25.22
CA PHE A 158 5.26 -1.82 -25.81
C PHE A 158 5.38 -2.16 -27.30
N LEU A 159 4.55 -3.10 -27.75
CA LEU A 159 4.32 -3.50 -29.13
C LEU A 159 2.81 -3.47 -29.39
N ASP A 160 2.11 -4.59 -29.28
CA ASP A 160 0.65 -4.65 -29.50
C ASP A 160 -0.10 -3.97 -28.34
N ILE A 161 0.51 -3.86 -27.15
CA ILE A 161 -0.02 -3.05 -26.03
C ILE A 161 -0.14 -1.55 -26.40
N GLY A 162 0.50 -1.08 -27.47
CA GLY A 162 0.32 0.28 -27.98
C GLY A 162 -0.89 0.48 -28.88
N ASP A 163 -1.60 -0.58 -29.26
CA ASP A 163 -2.69 -0.48 -30.22
C ASP A 163 -3.85 0.35 -29.68
N PRO A 164 -4.55 1.14 -30.53
CA PRO A 164 -5.73 1.90 -30.12
C PRO A 164 -6.81 1.04 -29.46
N PHE A 165 -7.69 1.68 -28.69
CA PHE A 165 -8.87 0.99 -28.16
C PHE A 165 -9.75 0.46 -29.30
N ALA A 166 -10.37 -0.69 -29.05
CA ALA A 166 -11.35 -1.25 -29.96
C ALA A 166 -12.52 -0.28 -30.18
N ALA A 167 -13.17 -0.36 -31.36
CA ALA A 167 -14.29 0.50 -31.69
C ALA A 167 -15.40 0.41 -30.62
N GLY A 168 -15.87 1.57 -30.13
CA GLY A 168 -16.89 1.66 -29.09
C GLY A 168 -16.38 1.54 -27.64
N VAL A 169 -15.09 1.26 -27.43
CA VAL A 169 -14.48 1.23 -26.10
C VAL A 169 -13.95 2.61 -25.73
N THR A 170 -14.46 3.20 -24.65
CA THR A 170 -14.05 4.52 -24.14
C THR A 170 -13.37 4.47 -22.78
N ARG A 171 -13.40 3.32 -22.09
CA ARG A 171 -12.82 3.11 -20.77
C ARG A 171 -11.76 2.01 -20.83
N VAL A 172 -10.64 2.21 -20.14
CA VAL A 172 -9.54 1.23 -20.10
C VAL A 172 -9.98 -0.09 -19.47
N GLU A 173 -10.92 -0.06 -18.54
CA GLU A 173 -11.45 -1.26 -17.87
C GLU A 173 -12.25 -2.16 -18.81
N ASP A 174 -12.77 -1.60 -19.91
CA ASP A 174 -13.52 -2.34 -20.92
C ASP A 174 -12.63 -2.89 -22.05
N ASP A 175 -11.39 -2.40 -22.15
CA ASP A 175 -10.44 -2.72 -23.21
C ASP A 175 -9.93 -4.18 -23.12
N PRO A 176 -10.05 -4.97 -24.20
CA PRO A 176 -9.63 -6.38 -24.20
C PRO A 176 -8.12 -6.56 -23.98
N ILE A 177 -7.29 -5.64 -24.48
CA ILE A 177 -5.84 -5.71 -24.28
C ILE A 177 -5.51 -5.50 -22.80
N TYR A 178 -6.05 -4.45 -22.18
CA TYR A 178 -5.93 -4.22 -20.74
C TYR A 178 -6.40 -5.42 -19.91
N LYS A 179 -7.57 -6.00 -20.20
CA LYS A 179 -8.09 -7.17 -19.47
C LYS A 179 -7.13 -8.36 -19.52
N SER A 180 -6.56 -8.64 -20.70
CA SER A 180 -5.56 -9.69 -20.86
C SER A 180 -4.27 -9.38 -20.11
N MET A 181 -3.79 -8.12 -20.19
CA MET A 181 -2.63 -7.66 -19.43
C MET A 181 -2.82 -7.82 -17.93
N LYS A 182 -3.96 -7.36 -17.39
CA LYS A 182 -4.29 -7.43 -15.95
C LYS A 182 -4.29 -8.87 -15.46
N LYS A 183 -4.93 -9.79 -16.19
CA LYS A 183 -4.94 -11.23 -15.85
C LYS A 183 -3.51 -11.78 -15.76
N SER A 184 -2.64 -11.39 -16.69
CA SER A 184 -1.25 -11.85 -16.68
C SER A 184 -0.43 -11.23 -15.57
N PHE A 185 -0.61 -9.93 -15.36
CA PHE A 185 0.08 -9.16 -14.34
C PHE A 185 -0.25 -9.64 -12.92
N ASP A 186 -1.51 -9.94 -12.62
CA ASP A 186 -1.94 -10.40 -11.30
C ASP A 186 -1.27 -11.72 -10.88
N VAL A 187 -1.05 -12.62 -11.85
CA VAL A 187 -0.32 -13.87 -11.62
C VAL A 187 1.14 -13.58 -11.29
N LEU A 188 1.80 -12.71 -12.07
CA LEU A 188 3.20 -12.35 -11.86
C LEU A 188 3.39 -11.69 -10.48
N VAL A 189 2.59 -10.67 -10.17
CA VAL A 189 2.69 -9.90 -8.91
C VAL A 189 2.44 -10.77 -7.68
N THR A 190 1.54 -11.75 -7.77
CA THR A 190 1.24 -12.65 -6.64
C THR A 190 2.46 -13.48 -6.23
N SER A 191 3.32 -13.84 -7.18
CA SER A 191 4.53 -14.64 -6.93
C SER A 191 5.76 -13.82 -6.53
N VAL A 192 5.70 -12.48 -6.60
CA VAL A 192 6.77 -11.60 -6.12
C VAL A 192 6.55 -11.24 -4.66
N LYS A 193 7.58 -11.34 -3.83
CA LYS A 193 7.43 -11.16 -2.38
C LYS A 193 7.22 -9.71 -1.95
N PHE A 194 8.10 -8.79 -2.38
CA PHE A 194 8.11 -7.41 -1.91
C PHE A 194 7.60 -6.42 -2.96
N LYS A 195 8.39 -6.08 -3.98
CA LYS A 195 8.03 -5.04 -4.96
C LYS A 195 8.29 -5.47 -6.41
N VAL A 196 7.46 -4.95 -7.31
CA VAL A 196 7.61 -5.04 -8.76
C VAL A 196 7.84 -3.64 -9.31
N PHE A 197 9.02 -3.38 -9.85
CA PHE A 197 9.35 -2.14 -10.53
C PHE A 197 8.82 -2.21 -11.96
N VAL A 198 7.90 -1.32 -12.33
CA VAL A 198 7.19 -1.37 -13.61
C VAL A 198 7.59 -0.18 -14.47
N PHE A 199 8.21 -0.46 -15.62
CA PHE A 199 8.59 0.58 -16.57
C PHE A 199 7.36 1.17 -17.27
N MET A 200 7.15 2.48 -17.10
CA MET A 200 6.15 3.24 -17.85
C MET A 200 6.68 3.53 -19.25
N GLN A 201 5.78 3.42 -20.21
CA GLN A 201 6.13 3.38 -21.62
C GLN A 201 6.57 4.76 -22.12
N ILE A 202 7.52 4.82 -23.06
CA ILE A 202 7.98 6.05 -23.75
C ILE A 202 7.75 5.90 -25.27
N PRO A 203 7.69 6.97 -26.09
CA PRO A 203 7.39 6.87 -27.53
C PRO A 203 8.32 5.92 -28.31
N GLU A 204 7.82 5.31 -29.39
CA GLU A 204 8.69 4.67 -30.40
C GLU A 204 9.30 5.76 -31.29
N ILE A 205 10.59 5.61 -31.60
CA ILE A 205 11.29 6.56 -32.44
C ILE A 205 11.33 6.12 -33.91
N VAL A 206 11.49 7.09 -34.81
CA VAL A 206 11.82 6.86 -36.23
C VAL A 206 13.32 6.54 -36.34
N PRO A 207 13.72 5.29 -36.64
CA PRO A 207 15.13 4.88 -36.62
C PRO A 207 16.07 5.73 -37.46
N SER A 208 15.65 6.10 -38.68
CA SER A 208 16.46 6.85 -39.63
C SER A 208 16.81 8.25 -39.16
N ASN A 209 16.13 8.78 -38.13
CA ASN A 209 16.44 10.11 -37.61
C ASN A 209 17.67 10.10 -36.70
N ILE A 210 18.10 8.95 -36.17
CA ILE A 210 19.34 8.86 -35.38
C ILE A 210 20.56 9.27 -36.21
N GLU A 211 20.62 8.82 -37.46
CA GLU A 211 21.72 9.12 -38.38
C GLU A 211 21.77 10.61 -38.75
N LYS A 212 20.67 11.35 -38.57
CA LYS A 212 20.55 12.78 -38.91
C LYS A 212 20.88 13.72 -37.76
N ILE A 213 20.92 13.23 -36.51
CA ILE A 213 21.03 14.07 -35.31
C ILE A 213 22.18 15.07 -35.40
N VAL A 214 23.37 14.55 -35.70
CA VAL A 214 24.61 15.33 -35.72
C VAL A 214 24.55 16.42 -36.79
N GLU A 215 24.00 16.11 -37.96
CA GLU A 215 23.87 17.07 -39.07
C GLU A 215 22.87 18.18 -38.72
N VAL A 216 21.69 17.84 -38.20
CA VAL A 216 20.65 18.80 -37.78
C VAL A 216 21.19 19.79 -36.76
N ILE A 217 21.91 19.31 -35.74
CA ILE A 217 22.49 20.18 -34.69
C ILE A 217 23.62 21.03 -35.26
N LYS A 218 24.51 20.44 -36.05
CA LYS A 218 25.63 21.15 -36.69
C LYS A 218 25.15 22.27 -37.61
N ASN A 219 24.05 22.04 -38.32
CA ASN A 219 23.41 23.00 -39.22
C ASN A 219 22.51 24.02 -38.48
N LYS A 220 22.29 23.86 -37.17
CA LYS A 220 21.41 24.68 -36.33
C LYS A 220 19.97 24.74 -36.86
N GLU A 221 19.47 23.61 -37.32
CA GLU A 221 18.08 23.45 -37.76
C GLU A 221 17.08 23.58 -36.59
N ASP A 222 15.78 23.69 -36.90
CA ASP A 222 14.73 23.78 -35.88
C ASP A 222 14.60 22.45 -35.12
N LEU A 223 15.17 22.42 -33.91
CA LEU A 223 15.16 21.23 -33.07
C LEU A 223 13.75 20.83 -32.61
N ALA A 224 12.80 21.76 -32.48
CA ALA A 224 11.44 21.42 -32.07
C ALA A 224 10.67 20.75 -33.22
N GLU A 225 10.93 21.15 -34.47
CA GLU A 225 10.42 20.44 -35.65
C GLU A 225 11.04 19.05 -35.79
N PHE A 226 12.36 18.95 -35.58
CA PHE A 226 13.06 17.67 -35.64
C PHE A 226 12.59 16.70 -34.53
N ASP A 227 12.42 17.16 -33.29
CA ASP A 227 11.88 16.38 -32.18
C ASP A 227 10.49 15.78 -32.51
N LYS A 228 9.62 16.54 -33.21
CA LYS A 228 8.31 16.03 -33.65
C LYS A 228 8.44 14.91 -34.68
N SER A 229 9.40 15.05 -35.60
CA SER A 229 9.67 14.03 -36.62
C SER A 229 10.22 12.72 -36.04
N PHE A 230 10.79 12.75 -34.82
CA PHE A 230 11.32 11.58 -34.14
C PHE A 230 10.27 10.60 -33.66
N VAL A 231 9.05 11.03 -33.35
CA VAL A 231 8.03 10.15 -32.76
C VAL A 231 7.32 9.37 -33.85
N GLN A 232 7.60 8.07 -33.96
CA GLN A 232 6.92 7.16 -34.89
C GLN A 232 5.54 6.76 -34.36
N ARG A 233 5.46 6.35 -33.09
CA ARG A 233 4.22 5.92 -32.45
C ARG A 233 4.15 6.47 -31.03
N ASN A 234 3.00 7.09 -30.72
CA ASN A 234 2.73 7.60 -29.39
C ASN A 234 2.47 6.44 -28.40
N HIS A 235 2.93 6.62 -27.18
CA HIS A 235 2.89 5.67 -26.08
C HIS A 235 1.68 5.88 -25.15
N THR A 236 0.87 6.93 -25.37
CA THR A 236 -0.28 7.30 -24.52
C THR A 236 -1.20 6.13 -24.20
N ILE A 237 -1.63 5.35 -25.20
CA ILE A 237 -2.55 4.22 -24.98
C ILE A 237 -1.88 3.12 -24.15
N ALA A 238 -0.61 2.82 -24.41
CA ALA A 238 0.14 1.87 -23.62
C ALA A 238 0.27 2.36 -22.16
N ARG A 239 0.61 3.64 -21.93
CA ARG A 239 0.68 4.21 -20.57
C ARG A 239 -0.62 4.09 -19.81
N VAL A 240 -1.75 4.44 -20.41
CA VAL A 240 -3.06 4.34 -19.76
C VAL A 240 -3.32 2.92 -19.24
N ARG A 241 -2.93 1.88 -20.00
CA ARG A 241 -3.04 0.48 -19.57
C ARG A 241 -2.09 0.16 -18.41
N TYR A 242 -0.83 0.58 -18.47
CA TYR A 242 0.17 0.37 -17.43
C TYR A 242 -0.16 1.10 -16.12
N GLU A 243 -0.53 2.38 -16.21
CA GLU A 243 -0.95 3.21 -15.07
C GLU A 243 -2.15 2.59 -14.36
N LYS A 244 -3.14 2.12 -15.13
CA LYS A 244 -4.31 1.45 -14.55
C LYS A 244 -3.95 0.13 -13.85
N MET A 245 -2.99 -0.64 -14.38
CA MET A 245 -2.52 -1.85 -13.70
C MET A 245 -1.79 -1.54 -12.39
N VAL A 246 -0.90 -0.54 -12.41
CA VAL A 246 -0.12 -0.14 -11.23
C VAL A 246 -1.02 0.47 -10.16
N GLN A 247 -2.04 1.23 -10.53
CA GLN A 247 -3.03 1.80 -9.59
C GLN A 247 -3.64 0.72 -8.70
N GLY A 248 -3.99 -0.43 -9.27
CA GLY A 248 -4.57 -1.58 -8.57
C GLY A 248 -3.55 -2.54 -7.93
N CYS A 249 -2.26 -2.19 -7.87
CA CYS A 249 -1.19 -3.08 -7.41
C CYS A 249 -0.37 -2.48 -6.25
N GLU A 250 -0.48 -3.10 -5.07
CA GLU A 250 0.19 -2.65 -3.84
C GLU A 250 1.70 -2.86 -3.81
N LYS A 251 2.18 -3.86 -4.57
CA LYS A 251 3.60 -4.18 -4.69
C LYS A 251 4.28 -3.37 -5.79
N CYS A 252 3.53 -2.61 -6.58
CA CYS A 252 4.05 -2.00 -7.78
C CYS A 252 4.66 -0.63 -7.52
N VAL A 253 5.84 -0.40 -8.09
CA VAL A 253 6.53 0.89 -8.10
C VAL A 253 6.72 1.28 -9.56
N PRO A 254 5.94 2.24 -10.07
CA PRO A 254 6.14 2.74 -11.44
C PRO A 254 7.43 3.54 -11.53
N PHE A 255 8.11 3.46 -12.67
CA PHE A 255 9.21 4.37 -13.01
C PHE A 255 9.16 4.72 -14.50
N ASP A 256 9.55 5.94 -14.83
CA ASP A 256 9.50 6.49 -16.19
C ASP A 256 10.74 7.34 -16.50
N TYR A 257 10.88 7.72 -17.77
CA TYR A 257 11.99 8.57 -18.24
C TYR A 257 11.50 9.94 -18.73
N ASP A 258 10.28 10.33 -18.39
CA ASP A 258 9.60 11.49 -18.98
C ASP A 258 10.35 12.77 -18.61
N SER A 259 10.81 12.90 -17.36
CA SER A 259 11.58 14.07 -16.90
C SER A 259 12.92 14.26 -17.65
N LEU A 260 13.42 13.21 -18.31
CA LEU A 260 14.70 13.20 -19.01
C LEU A 260 14.54 13.41 -20.52
N PHE A 261 13.46 12.88 -21.12
CA PHE A 261 13.23 12.97 -22.57
C PHE A 261 12.17 13.98 -22.99
N TRP A 262 11.28 14.41 -22.09
CA TRP A 262 10.24 15.39 -22.41
C TRP A 262 10.72 16.82 -22.18
N ASN A 263 10.85 17.59 -23.26
CA ASN A 263 11.15 19.00 -23.19
C ASN A 263 9.87 19.79 -22.92
N ARG A 264 9.73 20.31 -21.70
CA ARG A 264 8.55 21.09 -21.28
C ARG A 264 8.41 22.43 -22.00
N THR A 265 9.51 23.03 -22.46
CA THR A 265 9.51 24.34 -23.13
C THR A 265 8.94 24.21 -24.53
N THR A 266 9.36 23.19 -25.29
CA THR A 266 8.91 22.96 -26.66
C THR A 266 7.70 22.02 -26.74
N SER A 267 7.36 21.33 -25.64
CA SER A 267 6.37 20.26 -25.61
C SER A 267 6.67 19.15 -26.63
N THR A 268 7.93 18.71 -26.68
CA THR A 268 8.41 17.69 -27.61
C THR A 268 9.29 16.64 -26.92
N TRP A 269 9.45 15.47 -27.54
CA TRP A 269 10.35 14.40 -27.07
C TRP A 269 11.73 14.54 -27.72
N ARG A 270 12.76 14.72 -26.90
CA ARG A 270 14.15 14.83 -27.35
C ARG A 270 14.97 13.63 -26.89
N PHE A 271 15.48 12.87 -27.84
CA PHE A 271 16.22 11.62 -27.61
C PHE A 271 17.72 11.74 -27.88
N TYR A 272 18.27 12.95 -27.77
CA TYR A 272 19.69 13.21 -28.00
C TYR A 272 20.21 14.36 -27.13
N ASP A 273 21.51 14.31 -26.86
CA ASP A 273 22.25 15.30 -26.07
C ASP A 273 22.73 16.46 -26.95
N GLU A 274 22.08 17.60 -26.83
CA GLU A 274 22.47 18.83 -27.54
C GLU A 274 23.83 19.36 -27.07
N ALA A 275 24.13 19.27 -25.78
CA ALA A 275 25.39 19.76 -25.21
C ALA A 275 26.60 18.93 -25.64
N ASN A 276 26.37 17.66 -26.00
CA ASN A 276 27.37 16.75 -26.53
C ASN A 276 27.23 16.52 -28.04
N ASN A 277 26.91 17.58 -28.78
CA ASN A 277 26.95 17.63 -30.25
C ASN A 277 26.12 16.54 -30.94
N GLY A 278 25.05 16.08 -30.29
CA GLY A 278 24.11 15.12 -30.88
C GLY A 278 24.35 13.66 -30.54
N LEU A 279 24.96 13.36 -29.38
CA LEU A 279 24.96 11.98 -28.89
C LEU A 279 23.53 11.48 -28.72
N SER A 280 23.21 10.38 -29.38
CA SER A 280 21.88 9.78 -29.31
C SER A 280 21.73 9.00 -28.01
N TYR A 281 20.60 9.18 -27.34
CA TYR A 281 20.18 8.32 -26.23
C TYR A 281 19.55 7.01 -26.71
N MET A 282 19.21 6.91 -27.99
CA MET A 282 18.57 5.76 -28.61
C MET A 282 19.44 5.13 -29.71
N THR A 283 19.21 3.86 -30.02
CA THR A 283 19.81 3.19 -31.19
C THR A 283 18.77 3.00 -32.31
N THR A 284 19.23 2.70 -33.53
CA THR A 284 18.35 2.50 -34.69
C THR A 284 17.39 1.32 -34.55
N ILE A 285 17.49 0.52 -33.49
CA ILE A 285 16.54 -0.56 -33.21
C ILE A 285 15.66 -0.32 -31.97
N ASN A 286 15.49 0.95 -31.56
CA ASN A 286 14.63 1.38 -30.45
C ASN A 286 15.10 0.92 -29.04
N HIS A 287 16.40 0.62 -28.85
CA HIS A 287 16.99 0.47 -27.53
C HIS A 287 17.60 1.78 -27.03
N LEU A 288 17.90 1.85 -25.72
CA LEU A 288 18.79 2.90 -25.24
C LEU A 288 20.22 2.60 -25.69
N SER A 289 20.88 3.63 -26.19
CA SER A 289 22.33 3.60 -26.37
C SER A 289 23.02 3.52 -25.01
N PHE A 290 24.33 3.27 -24.97
CA PHE A 290 25.03 3.34 -23.69
C PHE A 290 24.97 4.72 -23.04
N HIS A 291 24.92 5.79 -23.84
CA HIS A 291 24.73 7.13 -23.32
C HIS A 291 23.31 7.34 -22.77
N GLY A 292 22.29 6.76 -23.41
CA GLY A 292 20.92 6.71 -22.89
C GLY A 292 20.82 5.94 -21.57
N LEU A 293 21.53 4.81 -21.45
CA LEU A 293 21.60 4.04 -20.21
C LEU A 293 22.29 4.82 -19.08
N GLU A 294 23.31 5.62 -19.38
CA GLU A 294 23.92 6.52 -18.40
C GLU A 294 22.98 7.66 -17.98
N LEU A 295 22.23 8.23 -18.93
CA LEU A 295 21.23 9.27 -18.62
C LEU A 295 20.22 8.77 -17.58
N VAL A 296 19.70 7.55 -17.76
CA VAL A 296 18.71 6.95 -16.86
C VAL A 296 19.31 6.25 -15.64
N ARG A 297 20.65 6.16 -15.50
CA ARG A 297 21.31 5.40 -14.41
C ARG A 297 20.82 5.80 -13.03
N HIS A 298 20.68 7.10 -12.78
CA HIS A 298 20.23 7.61 -11.47
C HIS A 298 18.85 7.09 -11.07
N ILE A 299 17.96 6.82 -12.02
CA ILE A 299 16.65 6.19 -11.76
C ILE A 299 16.87 4.79 -11.20
N PHE A 300 17.74 3.99 -11.82
CA PHE A 300 18.04 2.64 -11.34
C PHE A 300 18.79 2.66 -10.01
N SER A 301 19.73 3.58 -9.79
CA SER A 301 20.35 3.79 -8.48
C SER A 301 19.29 4.04 -7.40
N ASN A 302 18.31 4.90 -7.69
CA ASN A 302 17.20 5.20 -6.77
C ASN A 302 16.31 3.97 -6.52
N LEU A 303 15.90 3.25 -7.57
CA LEU A 303 15.10 2.02 -7.43
C LEU A 303 15.84 0.95 -6.62
N CYS A 304 17.13 0.72 -6.89
CA CYS A 304 17.96 -0.23 -6.16
C CYS A 304 18.19 0.20 -4.71
N ASN A 305 18.19 1.49 -4.42
CA ASN A 305 18.23 2.03 -3.06
C ASN A 305 16.95 1.73 -2.27
N LEU A 306 15.78 1.65 -2.93
CA LEU A 306 14.53 1.21 -2.30
C LEU A 306 14.56 -0.27 -1.86
N ILE A 307 15.52 -1.06 -2.33
CA ILE A 307 15.70 -2.46 -1.91
C ILE A 307 16.41 -2.49 -0.56
N ILE A 308 15.63 -2.54 0.52
CA ILE A 308 16.13 -2.53 1.90
C ILE A 308 15.91 -3.90 2.58
N PRO A 309 16.95 -4.49 3.22
CA PRO A 309 16.84 -5.75 3.96
C PRO A 309 16.02 -5.62 5.25
N ASP A 310 14.69 -5.75 5.14
CA ASP A 310 13.81 -5.83 6.30
C ASP A 310 12.59 -6.75 6.15
N PRO A 311 12.80 -8.06 5.98
CA PRO A 311 11.71 -9.01 5.75
C PRO A 311 10.75 -9.18 6.93
N ARG A 312 11.03 -8.61 8.12
CA ARG A 312 10.22 -8.78 9.35
C ARG A 312 10.06 -7.48 10.17
N GLY A 313 10.30 -6.31 9.58
CA GLY A 313 10.21 -5.01 10.26
C GLY A 313 11.14 -4.83 11.47
N GLY A 314 12.26 -5.55 11.48
CA GLY A 314 13.24 -5.58 12.57
C GLY A 314 14.47 -4.70 12.32
N SER A 315 14.60 -4.06 11.16
CA SER A 315 15.79 -3.29 10.83
C SER A 315 16.00 -2.11 11.78
N LYS A 316 17.27 -1.91 12.17
CA LYS A 316 17.73 -0.77 12.98
C LYS A 316 18.46 0.28 12.15
N LEU A 317 18.55 0.10 10.82
CA LEU A 317 19.19 1.05 9.92
C LEU A 317 18.48 2.40 9.99
N LYS A 318 19.20 3.48 10.31
CA LYS A 318 18.66 4.85 10.22
C LYS A 318 18.79 5.36 8.79
N LEU A 319 17.72 5.92 8.23
CA LEU A 319 17.76 6.55 6.91
C LEU A 319 17.86 8.07 7.09
N GLU A 320 18.27 8.75 6.03
CA GLU A 320 18.44 10.21 6.03
C GLU A 320 17.11 10.97 6.12
N VAL A 321 16.00 10.31 5.78
CA VAL A 321 14.64 10.88 5.80
C VAL A 321 13.73 9.95 6.59
N SER A 322 12.85 10.53 7.40
CA SER A 322 11.67 9.84 7.94
C SER A 322 10.49 10.08 7.00
N HIS A 323 9.78 9.03 6.60
CA HIS A 323 8.56 9.17 5.82
C HIS A 323 7.33 9.15 6.75
N ALA A 324 6.36 10.02 6.45
CA ALA A 324 5.11 10.14 7.20
C ALA A 324 3.92 10.04 6.25
N PHE A 325 3.00 9.10 6.50
CA PHE A 325 1.74 8.99 5.78
C PHE A 325 0.61 9.57 6.63
N ILE A 326 0.06 10.71 6.19
CA ILE A 326 -1.06 11.39 6.84
C ILE A 326 -2.33 10.62 6.50
N THR A 327 -2.88 9.97 7.50
CA THR A 327 -4.14 9.21 7.39
C THR A 327 -5.36 10.13 7.40
N SER A 328 -5.32 11.20 8.18
CA SER A 328 -6.39 12.20 8.23
C SER A 328 -5.95 13.50 8.88
N ALA A 329 -6.69 14.57 8.60
CA ALA A 329 -6.58 15.86 9.28
C ALA A 329 -7.97 16.49 9.43
N TYR A 330 -8.24 17.08 10.60
CA TYR A 330 -9.51 17.71 10.94
C TYR A 330 -9.31 19.13 11.45
N TYR A 331 -10.16 20.04 10.97
CA TYR A 331 -10.30 21.40 11.48
C TYR A 331 -11.54 21.51 12.38
N TYR A 332 -11.37 22.19 13.51
CA TYR A 332 -12.37 22.42 14.54
C TYR A 332 -12.49 23.94 14.78
N PRO A 333 -13.57 24.59 14.34
CA PRO A 333 -13.87 25.95 14.78
C PRO A 333 -13.88 26.06 16.32
N THR A 334 -14.45 25.05 16.98
CA THR A 334 -14.48 24.93 18.45
C THR A 334 -14.27 23.49 18.88
N SER A 335 -13.42 23.23 19.88
CA SER A 335 -13.28 21.92 20.50
C SER A 335 -13.17 22.01 22.02
N LYS A 336 -13.89 21.14 22.74
CA LYS A 336 -13.85 21.07 24.21
C LYS A 336 -12.45 20.80 24.76
N SER A 337 -11.62 20.00 24.07
CA SER A 337 -10.28 19.64 24.57
C SER A 337 -9.10 20.10 23.70
N LEU A 338 -9.35 20.57 22.46
CA LEU A 338 -8.32 21.13 21.58
C LEU A 338 -8.35 22.67 21.52
N GLY A 339 -9.42 23.30 22.00
CA GLY A 339 -9.60 24.75 21.97
C GLY A 339 -10.21 25.26 20.65
N SER A 340 -10.18 26.57 20.46
CA SER A 340 -10.76 27.24 19.29
C SER A 340 -9.85 27.19 18.07
N ASN A 341 -10.42 27.09 16.88
CA ASN A 341 -9.69 27.01 15.61
C ASN A 341 -8.58 25.96 15.63
N ALA A 342 -8.86 24.79 16.19
CA ALA A 342 -7.88 23.72 16.31
C ALA A 342 -7.74 22.93 15.01
N VAL A 343 -6.55 22.41 14.77
CA VAL A 343 -6.28 21.39 13.77
C VAL A 343 -5.65 20.20 14.46
N ALA A 344 -6.13 18.99 14.14
CA ALA A 344 -5.52 17.74 14.54
C ALA A 344 -5.32 16.85 13.32
N PHE A 345 -4.13 16.28 13.16
CA PHE A 345 -3.78 15.40 12.06
C PHE A 345 -3.13 14.12 12.57
N ASN A 346 -3.49 13.00 11.97
CA ASN A 346 -3.11 11.66 12.37
C ASN A 346 -2.27 11.02 11.26
N MET A 347 -1.15 10.41 11.61
CA MET A 347 -0.20 9.85 10.66
C MET A 347 0.44 8.55 11.14
N ALA A 348 0.91 7.77 10.18
CA ALA A 348 1.92 6.74 10.40
C ALA A 348 3.30 7.31 10.03
N ILE A 349 4.24 7.36 10.97
CA ILE A 349 5.55 8.00 10.74
C ILE A 349 6.72 7.10 11.14
N ASP A 350 7.78 7.12 10.34
CA ASP A 350 9.06 6.49 10.64
C ASP A 350 9.70 7.13 11.88
N GLN A 351 9.70 6.39 12.99
CA GLN A 351 10.24 6.82 14.28
C GLN A 351 11.68 6.38 14.55
N ARG A 352 12.35 5.66 13.62
CA ARG A 352 13.70 5.13 13.82
C ARG A 352 14.76 5.82 12.99
N SER A 353 14.43 6.34 11.80
CA SER A 353 15.33 7.25 11.07
C SER A 353 15.68 8.46 11.94
N HIS A 354 14.64 9.14 12.40
CA HIS A 354 14.72 10.25 13.34
C HIS A 354 13.81 9.97 14.53
N SER A 355 14.21 10.43 15.71
CA SER A 355 13.37 10.31 16.90
C SER A 355 12.12 11.15 16.72
N MET A 356 10.96 10.49 16.72
CA MET A 356 9.65 11.15 16.67
C MET A 356 9.04 11.38 18.06
N GLN A 357 9.75 10.97 19.12
CA GLN A 357 9.33 11.25 20.49
C GLN A 357 9.37 12.76 20.76
N ASN A 358 8.23 13.34 21.10
CA ASN A 358 8.04 14.78 21.33
C ASN A 358 8.39 15.67 20.11
N HIS A 359 8.40 15.10 18.90
CA HIS A 359 8.64 15.88 17.69
C HIS A 359 7.54 16.93 17.51
N THR A 360 7.91 18.12 17.08
CA THR A 360 6.97 19.22 16.79
C THR A 360 6.96 19.50 15.30
N PHE A 361 5.79 19.82 14.76
CA PHE A 361 5.62 20.15 13.35
C PHE A 361 5.33 21.63 13.20
N THR A 362 5.86 22.26 12.17
CA THR A 362 5.43 23.61 11.79
C THR A 362 4.25 23.47 10.83
N VAL A 363 3.13 24.09 11.17
CA VAL A 363 1.86 24.01 10.45
C VAL A 363 1.42 25.41 10.07
N ILE A 364 1.14 25.60 8.79
CA ILE A 364 0.71 26.88 8.23
C ILE A 364 -0.75 26.74 7.81
N GLY A 365 -1.62 27.52 8.45
CA GLY A 365 -3.02 27.59 8.06
C GLY A 365 -3.35 28.95 7.48
N THR A 366 -4.05 28.95 6.35
CA THR A 366 -4.37 30.17 5.61
C THR A 366 -5.88 30.27 5.40
N ASN A 367 -6.42 31.46 5.65
CA ASN A 367 -7.78 31.84 5.29
C ASN A 367 -7.73 32.89 4.16
N LEU A 368 -8.81 33.64 3.92
CA LEU A 368 -8.85 34.61 2.81
C LEU A 368 -7.90 35.80 2.97
N THR A 369 -7.53 36.17 4.20
CA THR A 369 -6.80 37.42 4.50
C THR A 369 -5.49 37.19 5.24
N THR A 370 -5.35 36.04 5.91
CA THR A 370 -4.31 35.80 6.90
C THR A 370 -3.75 34.40 6.75
N SER A 371 -2.42 34.31 6.83
CA SER A 371 -1.70 33.05 6.99
C SER A 371 -1.02 33.06 8.36
N LEU A 372 -1.13 31.94 9.09
CA LEU A 372 -0.56 31.79 10.42
C LEU A 372 0.29 30.53 10.47
N SER A 373 1.58 30.71 10.77
CA SER A 373 2.50 29.61 11.07
C SER A 373 2.46 29.31 12.57
N THR A 374 2.26 28.05 12.91
CA THR A 374 2.09 27.57 14.29
C THR A 374 2.85 26.28 14.53
N VAL A 375 3.24 26.04 15.77
CA VAL A 375 3.91 24.80 16.18
C VAL A 375 2.86 23.81 16.66
N ALA A 376 2.84 22.62 16.06
CA ALA A 376 2.01 21.51 16.47
C ALA A 376 2.78 20.54 17.37
N THR A 377 2.15 20.20 18.50
CA THR A 377 2.66 19.20 19.45
C THR A 377 2.17 17.82 19.08
N SER A 378 2.94 16.78 19.40
CA SER A 378 2.64 15.40 19.00
C SER A 378 2.37 14.44 20.15
N GLN A 379 1.58 13.41 19.87
CA GLN A 379 1.29 12.28 20.74
C GLN A 379 1.45 10.98 19.95
N ALA A 380 2.48 10.20 20.28
CA ALA A 380 2.71 8.89 19.69
C ALA A 380 1.95 7.79 20.47
N GLU A 381 1.17 6.97 19.78
CA GLU A 381 0.36 5.89 20.37
C GLU A 381 0.91 4.49 20.04
N GLY A 382 1.71 4.34 18.98
CA GLY A 382 2.20 3.04 18.52
C GLY A 382 3.30 2.42 19.40
N VAL A 383 3.56 1.11 19.25
CA VAL A 383 4.65 0.41 19.97
C VAL A 383 6.05 0.78 19.46
N GLY A 384 7.03 0.84 20.37
CA GLY A 384 8.42 1.18 20.02
C GLY A 384 9.16 0.09 19.21
N ASN A 385 8.63 -1.13 19.15
CA ASN A 385 9.24 -2.24 18.42
C ASN A 385 8.98 -2.19 16.90
N CYS A 386 8.05 -1.35 16.45
CA CYS A 386 7.80 -1.12 15.03
C CYS A 386 8.64 0.04 14.49
N ARG A 387 8.91 0.01 13.18
CA ARG A 387 9.64 1.08 12.50
C ARG A 387 8.75 2.30 12.29
N TYR A 388 7.49 2.09 11.93
CA TYR A 388 6.48 3.14 11.90
C TYR A 388 5.64 3.11 13.18
N THR A 389 5.19 4.30 13.60
CA THR A 389 4.29 4.48 14.73
C THR A 389 3.14 5.39 14.35
N THR A 390 1.98 5.16 14.96
CA THR A 390 0.87 6.11 14.90
C THR A 390 1.21 7.34 15.73
N LEU A 391 1.09 8.51 15.14
CA LEU A 391 1.33 9.80 15.76
C LEU A 391 0.19 10.77 15.41
N MET A 392 -0.31 11.47 16.41
CA MET A 392 -1.26 12.58 16.23
C MET A 392 -0.56 13.90 16.54
N GLY A 393 -0.62 14.86 15.60
CA GLY A 393 -0.17 16.23 15.77
C GLY A 393 -1.35 17.18 15.95
N ARG A 394 -1.22 18.18 16.83
CA ARG A 394 -2.27 19.19 17.06
C ARG A 394 -1.72 20.60 17.29
N THR A 395 -2.47 21.60 16.83
CA THR A 395 -2.22 23.03 17.07
C THR A 395 -3.50 23.85 16.91
N ASN A 396 -3.41 25.16 17.10
CA ASN A 396 -4.47 26.12 16.76
C ASN A 396 -4.04 26.91 15.52
N THR A 397 -5.01 27.36 14.73
CA THR A 397 -4.77 28.03 13.45
C THR A 397 -5.73 29.21 13.26
N VAL A 398 -5.77 29.76 12.04
CA VAL A 398 -6.71 30.81 11.65
C VAL A 398 -8.17 30.34 11.70
N GLU A 399 -9.07 31.29 11.91
CA GLU A 399 -10.50 31.06 11.71
C GLU A 399 -10.83 30.84 10.23
N ASN A 400 -11.89 30.09 9.95
CA ASN A 400 -12.39 29.82 8.60
C ASN A 400 -11.30 29.29 7.65
N LEU A 401 -10.49 28.34 8.16
CA LEU A 401 -9.37 27.73 7.45
C LEU A 401 -9.73 27.31 6.02
N LYS A 402 -8.88 27.67 5.06
CA LYS A 402 -9.03 27.32 3.63
C LYS A 402 -7.96 26.36 3.15
N THR A 403 -6.71 26.59 3.52
CA THR A 403 -5.60 25.68 3.20
C THR A 403 -4.82 25.34 4.46
N LEU A 404 -4.25 24.13 4.46
CA LEU A 404 -3.42 23.61 5.53
C LEU A 404 -2.14 23.06 4.92
N GLU A 405 -1.01 23.54 5.39
CA GLU A 405 0.31 23.14 4.95
C GLU A 405 1.15 22.66 6.13
N ILE A 406 2.03 21.69 5.89
CA ILE A 406 3.05 21.27 6.85
C ILE A 406 4.42 21.66 6.28
N GLU A 407 5.24 22.28 7.11
CA GLU A 407 6.60 22.68 6.78
C GLU A 407 7.64 21.68 7.31
N SER A 408 8.69 21.46 6.55
CA SER A 408 9.91 20.76 7.00
C SER A 408 11.13 21.40 6.34
N ASN A 409 11.95 22.10 7.15
CA ASN A 409 13.12 22.87 6.72
C ASN A 409 12.82 23.80 5.53
N GLU A 410 11.94 24.78 5.72
CA GLU A 410 11.59 25.84 4.74
C GLU A 410 10.82 25.35 3.49
N MET A 411 10.69 24.05 3.29
CA MET A 411 9.78 23.48 2.29
C MET A 411 8.42 23.24 2.91
N THR A 412 7.35 23.52 2.16
CA THR A 412 5.97 23.25 2.58
C THR A 412 5.31 22.25 1.66
N VAL A 413 4.32 21.53 2.20
CA VAL A 413 3.42 20.68 1.44
C VAL A 413 1.99 20.92 1.92
N GLN A 414 1.10 21.21 0.97
CA GLN A 414 -0.32 21.34 1.26
C GLN A 414 -0.95 19.96 1.43
N ILE A 415 -1.72 19.80 2.50
CA ILE A 415 -2.40 18.55 2.85
C ILE A 415 -3.92 18.75 2.86
N PRO A 416 -4.71 17.72 2.52
CA PRO A 416 -6.16 17.79 2.65
C PRO A 416 -6.58 17.72 4.12
N PHE A 417 -7.65 18.44 4.48
CA PHE A 417 -8.30 18.33 5.78
C PHE A 417 -9.82 18.28 5.62
N LYS A 418 -10.50 17.77 6.64
CA LYS A 418 -11.96 17.71 6.75
C LYS A 418 -12.44 18.59 7.91
N MET A 419 -13.71 18.99 7.87
CA MET A 419 -14.36 19.52 9.07
C MET A 419 -14.62 18.38 10.05
N ALA A 420 -14.36 18.59 11.34
CA ALA A 420 -14.80 17.67 12.37
C ALA A 420 -16.33 17.60 12.45
N ARG A 421 -16.89 16.47 12.91
CA ARG A 421 -18.34 16.34 13.07
C ARG A 421 -18.77 17.02 14.37
N TYR A 422 -19.93 17.68 14.32
CA TYR A 422 -20.62 18.26 15.48
C TYR A 422 -21.98 17.60 15.77
N THR A 423 -22.32 16.56 14.99
CA THR A 423 -23.51 15.76 15.17
C THR A 423 -23.18 14.30 14.89
N ALA A 424 -23.67 13.40 15.74
CA ALA A 424 -23.52 11.96 15.58
C ALA A 424 -24.89 11.28 15.41
N PRO A 425 -24.96 10.10 14.74
CA PRO A 425 -26.22 9.35 14.61
C PRO A 425 -26.79 8.89 15.95
N LYS A 426 -25.90 8.65 16.92
CA LYS A 426 -26.21 8.19 18.29
C LYS A 426 -25.23 8.84 19.28
N PRO A 427 -25.60 8.97 20.56
CA PRO A 427 -24.72 9.54 21.59
C PRO A 427 -23.47 8.69 21.88
N VAL A 428 -23.55 7.38 21.58
CA VAL A 428 -22.45 6.43 21.72
C VAL A 428 -22.01 5.95 20.35
N ILE A 429 -20.75 6.20 20.01
CA ILE A 429 -20.12 5.70 18.78
C ILE A 429 -19.17 4.57 19.16
N ILE A 430 -19.29 3.44 18.48
CA ILE A 430 -18.41 2.28 18.66
C ILE A 430 -17.46 2.23 17.47
N CYS A 431 -16.21 2.62 17.68
CA CYS A 431 -15.17 2.63 16.66
C CYS A 431 -14.59 1.22 16.53
N ILE A 432 -14.87 0.57 15.40
CA ILE A 432 -14.41 -0.77 15.07
C ILE A 432 -13.12 -0.69 14.27
N SER A 433 -12.13 -1.48 14.68
CA SER A 433 -10.84 -1.59 14.00
C SER A 433 -10.95 -2.01 12.53
N PRO A 434 -9.93 -1.70 11.69
CA PRO A 434 -9.97 -2.01 10.27
C PRO A 434 -10.19 -3.50 9.98
N GLN A 435 -11.22 -3.81 9.20
CA GLN A 435 -11.52 -5.14 8.71
C GLN A 435 -10.82 -5.39 7.37
N PHE A 436 -10.34 -6.61 7.17
CA PHE A 436 -9.54 -7.03 6.01
C PHE A 436 -9.90 -8.49 5.70
N VAL A 437 -10.09 -8.80 4.41
CA VAL A 437 -10.62 -10.07 3.90
C VAL A 437 -11.75 -10.64 4.76
N ALA A 438 -12.61 -9.76 5.28
CA ALA A 438 -13.61 -10.14 6.26
C ALA A 438 -14.67 -11.06 5.65
N GLU A 439 -14.97 -12.17 6.32
CA GLU A 439 -15.91 -13.19 5.86
C GLU A 439 -16.92 -13.66 6.94
N GLN A 440 -16.70 -13.32 8.21
CA GLN A 440 -17.51 -13.77 9.35
C GLN A 440 -18.67 -12.82 9.65
N TRP A 441 -19.70 -12.84 8.82
CA TRP A 441 -20.86 -11.96 8.93
C TRP A 441 -21.72 -12.22 10.19
N GLN A 442 -21.66 -13.41 10.79
CA GLN A 442 -22.45 -13.77 11.97
C GLN A 442 -22.09 -12.93 13.21
N ILE A 443 -20.79 -12.67 13.41
CA ILE A 443 -20.29 -11.83 14.51
C ILE A 443 -20.77 -10.39 14.31
N PHE A 444 -20.72 -9.91 13.07
CA PHE A 444 -21.25 -8.59 12.74
C PHE A 444 -22.74 -8.46 13.05
N LEU A 445 -23.57 -9.44 12.68
CA LEU A 445 -25.00 -9.40 13.01
C LEU A 445 -25.23 -9.36 14.52
N MET A 446 -24.48 -10.15 15.29
CA MET A 446 -24.54 -10.09 16.76
C MET A 446 -24.20 -8.69 17.28
N HIS A 447 -23.10 -8.09 16.81
CA HIS A 447 -22.63 -6.80 17.30
C HIS A 447 -23.52 -5.65 16.85
N VAL A 448 -23.86 -5.56 15.57
CA VAL A 448 -24.61 -4.42 15.01
C VAL A 448 -26.01 -4.30 15.61
N HIS A 449 -26.68 -5.44 15.85
CA HIS A 449 -28.00 -5.42 16.48
C HIS A 449 -27.93 -5.16 17.98
N ALA A 450 -26.94 -5.73 18.69
CA ALA A 450 -26.72 -5.39 20.09
C ALA A 450 -26.44 -3.89 20.25
N ALA A 451 -25.56 -3.34 19.41
CA ALA A 451 -25.23 -1.92 19.44
C ALA A 451 -26.46 -1.05 19.20
N ASN A 452 -27.23 -1.33 18.14
CA ASN A 452 -28.44 -0.58 17.83
C ASN A 452 -29.49 -0.68 18.96
N ARG A 453 -29.67 -1.87 19.54
CA ARG A 453 -30.61 -2.11 20.66
C ARG A 453 -30.31 -1.21 21.85
N PHE A 454 -29.03 -1.01 22.17
CA PHE A 454 -28.61 -0.22 23.33
C PHE A 454 -28.25 1.24 22.99
N GLY A 455 -28.65 1.73 21.81
CA GLY A 455 -28.47 3.13 21.41
C GLY A 455 -27.04 3.48 21.00
N GLY A 456 -26.24 2.51 20.58
CA GLY A 456 -24.93 2.69 19.96
C GLY A 456 -25.00 2.71 18.42
N HIS A 457 -23.96 3.24 17.80
CA HIS A 457 -23.78 3.23 16.34
C HIS A 457 -22.37 2.74 15.99
N LEU A 458 -22.26 1.79 15.07
CA LEU A 458 -20.96 1.25 14.67
C LEU A 458 -20.28 2.17 13.65
N HIS A 459 -19.02 2.49 13.84
CA HIS A 459 -18.18 3.13 12.82
C HIS A 459 -17.09 2.14 12.42
N ILE A 460 -17.16 1.60 11.21
CA ILE A 460 -16.37 0.45 10.78
C ILE A 460 -15.45 0.85 9.64
N TYR A 461 -14.16 0.71 9.89
CA TYR A 461 -13.13 0.86 8.88
C TYR A 461 -12.96 -0.43 8.07
N LEU A 462 -12.90 -0.31 6.74
CA LEU A 462 -12.64 -1.44 5.85
C LEU A 462 -11.39 -1.18 5.02
N THR A 463 -10.46 -2.12 5.04
CA THR A 463 -9.38 -2.24 4.04
C THR A 463 -9.83 -3.17 2.93
N SER A 464 -10.31 -4.36 3.28
CA SER A 464 -10.88 -5.31 2.32
C SER A 464 -11.93 -6.24 2.92
N ILE A 465 -12.89 -6.69 2.11
CA ILE A 465 -14.04 -7.48 2.59
C ILE A 465 -14.68 -8.28 1.45
N ILE A 466 -15.23 -9.47 1.72
CA ILE A 466 -15.97 -10.23 0.73
C ILE A 466 -17.15 -9.41 0.19
N LYS A 467 -17.30 -9.37 -1.14
CA LYS A 467 -18.29 -8.51 -1.83
C LYS A 467 -19.72 -8.67 -1.28
N SER A 468 -20.21 -9.89 -1.13
CA SER A 468 -21.58 -10.12 -0.62
C SER A 468 -21.74 -9.68 0.84
N TYR A 469 -20.68 -9.77 1.64
CA TYR A 469 -20.70 -9.26 3.01
C TYR A 469 -20.61 -7.73 3.06
N PHE A 470 -19.84 -7.11 2.17
CA PHE A 470 -19.86 -5.66 1.99
C PHE A 470 -21.25 -5.15 1.61
N GLU A 471 -21.91 -5.79 0.64
CA GLU A 471 -23.27 -5.45 0.22
C GLU A 471 -24.28 -5.60 1.37
N LEU A 472 -24.07 -6.57 2.27
CA LEU A 472 -24.85 -6.71 3.50
C LEU A 472 -24.64 -5.47 4.39
N MET A 473 -23.39 -5.12 4.67
CA MET A 473 -23.08 -3.94 5.51
C MET A 473 -23.59 -2.63 4.91
N GLN A 474 -23.58 -2.48 3.58
CA GLN A 474 -24.14 -1.31 2.90
C GLN A 474 -25.65 -1.17 3.15
N GLU A 475 -26.39 -2.29 3.20
CA GLU A 475 -27.81 -2.24 3.53
C GLU A 475 -28.05 -1.84 5.00
N TYR A 476 -27.18 -2.28 5.92
CA TYR A 476 -27.22 -1.83 7.32
C TYR A 476 -26.84 -0.34 7.47
N GLU A 477 -25.86 0.14 6.71
CA GLU A 477 -25.51 1.56 6.64
C GLU A 477 -26.70 2.39 6.15
N ARG A 478 -27.36 1.94 5.07
CA ARG A 478 -28.56 2.58 4.52
C ARG A 478 -29.70 2.65 5.53
N GLN A 479 -29.83 1.66 6.42
CA GLN A 479 -30.81 1.65 7.50
C GLN A 479 -30.36 2.39 8.77
N GLY A 480 -29.16 2.97 8.79
CA GLY A 480 -28.67 3.82 9.87
C GLY A 480 -28.09 3.08 11.07
N TYR A 481 -27.65 1.83 10.90
CA TYR A 481 -27.07 1.01 11.98
C TYR A 481 -25.56 1.25 12.17
N LEU A 482 -24.91 1.65 11.08
CA LEU A 482 -23.46 1.79 11.03
C LEU A 482 -23.04 2.85 10.02
N THR A 483 -21.78 3.24 10.07
CA THR A 483 -21.07 4.00 9.05
C THR A 483 -19.88 3.16 8.58
N LEU A 484 -19.77 2.96 7.27
CA LEU A 484 -18.58 2.39 6.64
C LEU A 484 -17.62 3.52 6.30
N ASP A 485 -16.35 3.34 6.64
CA ASP A 485 -15.28 4.28 6.28
C ASP A 485 -14.08 3.54 5.69
N TYR A 486 -13.30 4.26 4.90
CA TYR A 486 -12.15 3.72 4.18
C TYR A 486 -10.94 3.57 5.10
N TRP A 487 -10.23 2.45 5.04
CA TRP A 487 -8.92 2.31 5.68
C TRP A 487 -7.84 1.91 4.69
N LEU A 488 -7.20 2.95 4.17
CA LEU A 488 -6.34 2.90 3.02
C LEU A 488 -4.96 2.32 3.37
N ARG A 489 -4.46 1.47 2.47
CA ARG A 489 -3.04 1.11 2.48
C ARG A 489 -2.18 2.31 2.16
N MET A 490 -1.02 2.38 2.79
CA MET A 490 -0.08 3.50 2.67
C MET A 490 0.82 3.29 1.46
N LYS A 491 0.49 3.91 0.33
CA LYS A 491 1.28 3.87 -0.91
C LYS A 491 1.98 5.21 -1.11
N PHE A 492 3.22 5.17 -1.57
CA PHE A 492 4.06 6.35 -1.78
C PHE A 492 4.33 6.51 -3.30
N SER A 493 4.01 7.68 -3.85
CA SER A 493 4.22 8.02 -5.26
C SER A 493 5.53 8.80 -5.46
N ASN A 494 6.25 8.65 -6.57
CA ASN A 494 7.40 9.50 -6.94
C ASN A 494 8.48 9.69 -5.85
N ILE A 495 8.97 8.59 -5.26
CA ILE A 495 9.89 8.65 -4.12
C ILE A 495 11.35 8.68 -4.54
N GLU A 496 12.08 9.68 -4.06
CA GLU A 496 13.52 9.85 -4.29
C GLU A 496 14.38 9.23 -3.18
N SER A 497 13.90 9.23 -1.93
CA SER A 497 14.63 8.74 -0.76
C SER A 497 14.28 7.31 -0.37
N GLN A 498 15.23 6.62 0.27
CA GLN A 498 14.99 5.28 0.82
C GLN A 498 13.88 5.32 1.88
N TYR A 499 13.02 4.30 1.88
CA TYR A 499 12.01 4.09 2.93
C TYR A 499 11.75 2.60 3.16
N PHE A 500 11.34 2.27 4.39
CA PHE A 500 10.77 0.96 4.69
C PHE A 500 9.28 0.98 4.38
N ASP A 501 8.72 -0.09 3.79
CA ASP A 501 7.28 -0.16 3.50
C ASP A 501 6.47 0.08 4.77
N PRO A 502 5.71 1.19 4.87
CA PRO A 502 4.99 1.55 6.08
C PRO A 502 3.97 0.51 6.49
N ASN A 503 3.34 -0.17 5.54
CA ASN A 503 2.31 -1.16 5.84
C ASN A 503 2.96 -2.32 6.59
N ALA A 504 4.00 -2.95 6.03
CA ALA A 504 4.71 -4.06 6.65
C ALA A 504 5.40 -3.71 7.99
N ASN A 505 5.56 -2.42 8.29
CA ASN A 505 6.36 -1.90 9.39
C ASN A 505 5.58 -1.12 10.46
N ILE A 506 4.25 -1.10 10.35
CA ILE A 506 3.35 -0.58 11.38
C ILE A 506 2.57 -1.74 12.02
N GLU A 507 2.29 -1.60 13.30
CA GLU A 507 1.58 -2.65 14.03
C GLU A 507 0.12 -2.76 13.61
N TRP A 508 -0.36 -4.00 13.50
CA TRP A 508 -1.76 -4.37 13.27
C TRP A 508 -2.46 -3.51 12.22
N ARG A 509 -1.79 -3.24 11.09
CA ARG A 509 -2.26 -2.40 9.98
C ARG A 509 -2.72 -1.01 10.43
N ASN A 510 -1.99 -0.41 11.37
CA ASN A 510 -2.26 0.92 11.90
C ASN A 510 -3.62 1.03 12.62
N GLN A 511 -4.03 -0.01 13.35
CA GLN A 511 -5.28 -0.02 14.12
C GLN A 511 -5.41 1.17 15.08
N ALA A 512 -4.30 1.59 15.73
CA ALA A 512 -4.28 2.78 16.58
C ALA A 512 -4.56 4.07 15.79
N GLY A 513 -4.09 4.13 14.53
CA GLY A 513 -4.43 5.18 13.59
C GLY A 513 -5.93 5.25 13.33
N ALA A 514 -6.57 4.12 13.06
CA ALA A 514 -8.02 4.08 12.77
C ALA A 514 -8.86 4.51 13.98
N GLN A 515 -8.50 4.03 15.17
CA GLN A 515 -9.17 4.44 16.41
C GLN A 515 -8.99 5.92 16.70
N THR A 516 -7.78 6.45 16.48
CA THR A 516 -7.52 7.89 16.62
C THR A 516 -8.30 8.70 15.58
N ASP A 517 -8.40 8.24 14.33
CA ASP A 517 -9.22 8.91 13.32
C ASP A 517 -10.70 9.00 13.74
N CYS A 518 -11.28 7.90 14.19
CA CYS A 518 -12.68 7.88 14.64
C CYS A 518 -12.91 8.79 15.85
N LEU A 519 -11.98 8.81 16.81
CA LEU A 519 -12.01 9.75 17.93
C LEU A 519 -12.05 11.19 17.44
N LEU A 520 -11.16 11.56 16.52
CA LEU A 520 -11.10 12.91 15.97
C LEU A 520 -12.37 13.26 15.19
N GLN A 521 -12.91 12.34 14.38
CA GLN A 521 -14.16 12.56 13.65
C GLN A 521 -15.32 12.95 14.56
N TYR A 522 -15.53 12.22 15.66
CA TYR A 522 -16.71 12.35 16.52
C TYR A 522 -16.48 13.11 17.82
N LYS A 523 -15.29 13.71 17.98
CA LYS A 523 -14.85 14.35 19.22
C LYS A 523 -15.83 15.38 19.79
N GLU A 524 -16.48 16.13 18.90
CA GLU A 524 -17.45 17.17 19.28
C GLU A 524 -18.89 16.77 18.95
N ALA A 525 -19.10 15.53 18.47
CA ALA A 525 -20.39 15.03 17.98
C ALA A 525 -21.05 14.00 18.89
N ALA A 526 -20.24 13.21 19.61
CA ALA A 526 -20.70 12.13 20.48
C ALA A 526 -20.38 12.41 21.96
N GLU A 527 -21.14 11.78 22.86
CA GLU A 527 -20.90 11.85 24.30
C GLU A 527 -19.81 10.83 24.71
N TYR A 528 -19.92 9.62 24.15
CA TYR A 528 -18.97 8.53 24.41
C TYR A 528 -18.50 7.87 23.13
N ILE A 529 -17.23 7.45 23.17
CA ILE A 529 -16.65 6.59 22.15
C ILE A 529 -16.15 5.31 22.79
N ALA A 530 -16.59 4.17 22.27
CA ALA A 530 -16.09 2.85 22.62
C ALA A 530 -15.09 2.37 21.55
N PHE A 531 -13.90 1.93 21.98
CA PHE A 531 -12.86 1.43 21.07
C PHE A 531 -12.82 -0.09 21.11
N PHE A 532 -13.70 -0.72 20.33
CA PHE A 532 -13.92 -2.17 20.33
C PHE A 532 -13.40 -2.81 19.04
N ASP A 533 -13.08 -4.09 19.10
CA ASP A 533 -12.92 -4.89 17.88
C ASP A 533 -14.30 -5.41 17.41
N MET A 534 -14.41 -5.90 16.17
CA MET A 534 -15.68 -6.41 15.63
C MET A 534 -16.26 -7.53 16.50
N ASP A 535 -15.38 -8.29 17.15
CA ASP A 535 -15.65 -9.41 18.02
C ASP A 535 -15.78 -9.02 19.51
N ASP A 536 -15.77 -7.74 19.88
CA ASP A 536 -15.97 -7.26 21.26
C ASP A 536 -17.39 -6.70 21.47
N ILE A 537 -18.32 -7.51 21.98
CA ILE A 537 -19.73 -7.11 22.16
C ILE A 537 -20.02 -6.81 23.63
N LEU A 538 -20.63 -5.65 23.91
CA LEU A 538 -21.06 -5.26 25.25
C LEU A 538 -22.57 -5.37 25.40
N PHE A 539 -23.03 -6.15 26.37
CA PHE A 539 -24.43 -6.17 26.82
C PHE A 539 -24.53 -5.43 28.17
N PRO A 540 -25.22 -4.27 28.24
CA PRO A 540 -25.44 -3.56 29.49
C PRO A 540 -26.15 -4.46 30.50
N LYS A 541 -25.69 -4.47 31.74
CA LYS A 541 -26.26 -5.37 32.76
C LYS A 541 -27.47 -4.75 33.45
N ASN A 542 -27.34 -3.50 33.87
CA ASN A 542 -28.30 -2.86 34.77
C ASN A 542 -29.15 -1.80 34.06
N TYR A 543 -28.70 -1.28 32.93
CA TYR A 543 -29.36 -0.17 32.24
C TYR A 543 -29.84 -0.57 30.83
N PRO A 544 -30.91 0.07 30.33
CA PRO A 544 -31.47 -0.21 29.01
C PRO A 544 -30.64 0.36 27.84
N THR A 545 -29.74 1.32 28.10
CA THR A 545 -28.92 1.95 27.05
C THR A 545 -27.46 2.06 27.47
N TYR A 546 -26.55 2.13 26.49
CA TYR A 546 -25.14 2.40 26.76
C TYR A 546 -24.93 3.75 27.44
N LEU A 547 -25.67 4.78 27.03
CA LEU A 547 -25.54 6.12 27.61
C LEU A 547 -25.83 6.11 29.11
N GLU A 548 -26.92 5.45 29.53
CA GLU A 548 -27.29 5.34 30.94
C GLU A 548 -26.28 4.51 31.73
N GLU A 549 -25.85 3.36 31.20
CA GLU A 549 -24.82 2.52 31.84
C GLU A 549 -23.52 3.31 32.05
N PHE A 550 -23.04 4.02 31.04
CA PHE A 550 -21.78 4.77 31.10
C PHE A 550 -21.84 5.96 32.05
N ASN A 551 -22.96 6.69 32.04
CA ASN A 551 -23.20 7.76 33.00
C ASN A 551 -23.22 7.24 34.43
N ALA A 552 -23.89 6.11 34.68
CA ALA A 552 -23.96 5.49 36.00
C ALA A 552 -22.59 4.99 36.50
N VAL A 553 -21.78 4.39 35.62
CA VAL A 553 -20.42 3.95 35.95
C VAL A 553 -19.56 5.15 36.35
N LEU A 554 -19.56 6.25 35.59
CA LEU A 554 -18.76 7.42 35.96
C LEU A 554 -19.29 8.12 37.22
N ALA A 555 -20.61 8.19 37.41
CA ALA A 555 -21.22 8.80 38.61
C ALA A 555 -20.83 8.06 39.89
N THR A 556 -20.68 6.73 39.83
CA THR A 556 -20.24 5.90 40.95
C THR A 556 -18.72 5.86 41.14
N ASN A 557 -17.95 6.44 40.21
CA ASN A 557 -16.48 6.51 40.23
C ASN A 557 -16.02 7.98 40.09
N PRO A 558 -16.25 8.84 41.11
CA PRO A 558 -15.90 10.26 41.02
C PRO A 558 -14.40 10.47 40.77
N GLY A 559 -14.05 11.48 39.96
CA GLY A 559 -12.67 11.76 39.55
C GLY A 559 -12.16 10.92 38.37
N THR A 560 -12.99 10.02 37.83
CA THR A 560 -12.70 9.29 36.59
C THR A 560 -13.37 9.95 35.38
N ASN A 561 -12.81 9.77 34.20
CA ASN A 561 -13.32 10.33 32.94
C ASN A 561 -13.35 9.32 31.77
N TYR A 562 -12.92 8.08 32.01
CA TYR A 562 -13.10 6.97 31.08
C TYR A 562 -13.27 5.63 31.83
N MET A 563 -13.78 4.64 31.13
CA MET A 563 -14.09 3.30 31.64
C MET A 563 -13.24 2.25 30.96
N PHE A 564 -12.90 1.19 31.69
CA PHE A 564 -12.20 0.03 31.18
C PHE A 564 -13.00 -1.24 31.48
N TYR A 565 -13.50 -1.88 30.42
CA TYR A 565 -14.27 -3.11 30.50
C TYR A 565 -13.36 -4.31 30.28
N GLY A 566 -13.35 -5.25 31.23
CA GLY A 566 -12.65 -6.53 31.05
C GLY A 566 -13.19 -7.30 29.83
N ARG A 567 -12.35 -8.13 29.21
CA ARG A 567 -12.72 -8.90 28.01
C ARG A 567 -12.66 -10.39 28.29
N ARG A 568 -13.76 -11.12 28.11
CA ARG A 568 -13.83 -12.57 28.33
C ARG A 568 -14.00 -13.30 27.00
N GLU A 569 -13.20 -14.33 26.79
CA GLU A 569 -13.31 -15.18 25.60
C GLU A 569 -14.58 -16.01 25.68
N HIS A 570 -15.30 -16.06 24.56
CA HIS A 570 -16.53 -16.82 24.36
C HIS A 570 -16.48 -17.60 23.05
N GLU A 571 -17.33 -18.62 22.95
CA GLU A 571 -17.64 -19.29 21.70
C GLU A 571 -19.15 -19.47 21.55
N PHE A 572 -19.66 -19.40 20.32
CA PHE A 572 -21.03 -19.79 19.97
C PHE A 572 -21.02 -20.69 18.74
N VAL A 573 -22.14 -21.37 18.48
CA VAL A 573 -22.35 -22.16 17.26
C VAL A 573 -22.89 -21.24 16.16
N LYS A 574 -22.12 -21.02 15.10
CA LYS A 574 -22.54 -20.13 14.01
C LYS A 574 -23.51 -20.82 13.06
N ALA A 575 -24.46 -20.04 12.56
CA ALA A 575 -25.36 -20.45 11.49
C ALA A 575 -24.60 -20.50 10.14
N PRO A 576 -24.77 -21.57 9.33
CA PRO A 576 -24.13 -21.67 8.01
C PRO A 576 -24.70 -20.70 6.98
N THR A 577 -25.98 -20.32 7.12
CA THR A 577 -26.70 -19.46 6.19
C THR A 577 -27.46 -18.38 6.94
N LEU A 578 -27.73 -17.24 6.27
CA LEU A 578 -28.51 -16.16 6.88
C LEU A 578 -29.95 -16.58 7.21
N SER A 579 -30.55 -17.47 6.41
CA SER A 579 -31.87 -18.04 6.69
C SER A 579 -31.92 -18.78 8.02
N GLU A 580 -30.86 -19.54 8.34
CA GLU A 580 -30.73 -20.29 9.60
C GLU A 580 -30.24 -19.43 10.78
N PHE A 581 -29.82 -18.18 10.56
CA PHE A 581 -29.34 -17.34 11.65
C PHE A 581 -30.49 -16.95 12.58
N SER A 582 -30.37 -17.32 13.86
CA SER A 582 -31.20 -16.87 14.97
C SER A 582 -30.31 -16.34 16.08
N PHE A 583 -30.66 -15.18 16.62
CA PHE A 583 -29.96 -14.58 17.76
C PHE A 583 -30.23 -15.36 19.05
N THR A 584 -31.45 -15.87 19.21
CA THR A 584 -31.84 -16.74 20.33
C THR A 584 -30.97 -18.00 20.35
N GLU A 585 -30.89 -18.74 19.24
CA GLU A 585 -30.01 -19.92 19.14
C GLU A 585 -28.53 -19.56 19.35
N LEU A 586 -28.09 -18.40 18.85
CA LEU A 586 -26.72 -17.92 19.07
C LEU A 586 -26.44 -17.75 20.56
N VAL A 587 -27.31 -17.04 21.28
CA VAL A 587 -27.14 -16.78 22.72
C VAL A 587 -27.24 -18.07 23.54
N ASP A 588 -28.18 -18.94 23.22
CA ASP A 588 -28.32 -20.26 23.88
C ASP A 588 -27.07 -21.13 23.73
N SER A 589 -26.34 -20.96 22.62
CA SER A 589 -25.10 -21.67 22.35
C SER A 589 -23.83 -21.00 22.91
N LEU A 590 -23.94 -19.78 23.47
CA LEU A 590 -22.80 -19.06 24.02
C LEU A 590 -22.20 -19.78 25.21
N ARG A 591 -20.88 -19.90 25.22
CA ARG A 591 -20.10 -20.53 26.28
C ARG A 591 -18.94 -19.64 26.67
N SER A 592 -18.66 -19.53 27.96
CA SER A 592 -17.68 -18.59 28.50
C SER A 592 -16.42 -19.27 28.97
N SER A 593 -15.27 -18.66 28.67
CA SER A 593 -14.01 -19.03 29.31
C SER A 593 -13.94 -18.52 30.76
N LYS A 594 -13.13 -19.19 31.59
CA LYS A 594 -12.88 -18.76 32.98
C LYS A 594 -12.03 -17.47 33.04
N VAL A 595 -11.21 -17.22 32.03
CA VAL A 595 -10.18 -16.16 32.05
C VAL A 595 -10.70 -14.87 31.43
N VAL A 596 -10.58 -13.76 32.18
CA VAL A 596 -10.74 -12.41 31.65
C VAL A 596 -9.37 -11.90 31.19
N LYS A 597 -9.25 -11.60 29.90
CA LYS A 597 -8.05 -11.04 29.28
C LYS A 597 -8.07 -9.51 29.35
N ARG A 598 -7.06 -8.89 28.72
CA ARG A 598 -6.94 -7.43 28.61
C ARG A 598 -8.18 -6.85 27.93
N GLY A 599 -8.81 -5.92 28.64
CA GLY A 599 -10.04 -5.23 28.25
C GLY A 599 -9.89 -4.15 27.17
N LYS A 600 -10.98 -3.41 26.96
CA LYS A 600 -11.09 -2.24 26.09
C LYS A 600 -11.65 -1.05 26.84
N VAL A 601 -11.51 0.13 26.24
CA VAL A 601 -11.94 1.40 26.85
C VAL A 601 -13.19 1.98 26.19
N VAL A 602 -13.98 2.64 27.02
CA VAL A 602 -15.03 3.58 26.62
C VAL A 602 -14.69 4.92 27.23
N VAL A 603 -14.60 5.96 26.41
CA VAL A 603 -14.11 7.27 26.83
C VAL A 603 -15.17 8.34 26.63
N ARG A 604 -15.22 9.33 27.52
CA ARG A 604 -15.80 10.61 27.14
C ARG A 604 -14.94 11.24 26.05
N THR A 605 -15.56 11.87 25.07
CA THR A 605 -14.86 12.40 23.89
C THR A 605 -13.86 13.51 24.21
N ASP A 606 -14.06 14.24 25.32
CA ASP A 606 -13.16 15.29 25.81
C ASP A 606 -11.96 14.76 26.62
N ALA A 607 -12.00 13.50 27.06
CA ALA A 607 -10.94 12.91 27.89
C ALA A 607 -9.69 12.52 27.09
N TYR A 608 -9.84 12.20 25.80
CA TYR A 608 -8.78 11.66 24.95
C TYR A 608 -8.57 12.53 23.71
N ASN A 609 -7.33 12.69 23.25
CA ASN A 609 -7.02 13.32 21.95
C ASN A 609 -6.47 12.33 20.92
N ALA A 610 -5.87 11.24 21.39
CA ALA A 610 -5.45 10.09 20.60
C ALA A 610 -5.65 8.82 21.44
N THR A 611 -5.59 7.64 20.81
CA THR A 611 -5.67 6.37 21.53
C THR A 611 -4.90 5.26 20.83
N TRP A 612 -4.48 4.27 21.63
CA TRP A 612 -4.02 2.98 21.16
C TRP A 612 -5.10 1.91 21.38
N ILE A 613 -4.85 0.68 20.91
CA ILE A 613 -5.78 -0.46 20.79
C ILE A 613 -6.55 -0.80 22.07
N HIS A 614 -5.95 -0.53 23.23
CA HIS A 614 -6.53 -0.82 24.54
C HIS A 614 -6.75 0.40 25.43
N TYR A 615 -5.95 1.46 25.27
CA TYR A 615 -6.02 2.73 26.01
C TYR A 615 -4.94 3.70 25.49
N SER A 616 -5.06 4.99 25.75
CA SER A 616 -4.05 6.00 25.37
C SER A 616 -2.85 5.99 26.32
N LYS A 617 -1.64 6.12 25.78
CA LYS A 617 -0.41 6.29 26.59
C LYS A 617 -0.31 7.66 27.26
N HIS A 618 -1.14 8.62 26.85
CA HIS A 618 -1.10 10.02 27.26
C HIS A 618 -2.19 10.38 28.27
N VAL A 619 -2.94 9.39 28.77
CA VAL A 619 -3.99 9.58 29.77
C VAL A 619 -3.66 8.76 31.02
N SER A 620 -3.78 9.39 32.20
CA SER A 620 -3.44 8.75 33.47
C SER A 620 -4.39 7.60 33.80
N PHE A 621 -3.83 6.46 34.22
CA PHE A 621 -4.60 5.31 34.70
C PHE A 621 -5.41 5.61 35.97
N MET A 622 -5.07 6.69 36.71
CA MET A 622 -5.80 7.14 37.90
C MET A 622 -7.18 7.72 37.56
N THR A 623 -7.39 8.15 36.32
CA THR A 623 -8.67 8.72 35.85
C THR A 623 -9.60 7.65 35.24
N ARG A 624 -9.29 6.37 35.46
CA ARG A 624 -9.98 5.20 34.92
C ARG A 624 -10.97 4.61 35.91
N ALA A 625 -12.21 4.40 35.50
CA ALA A 625 -13.16 3.51 36.16
C ALA A 625 -12.95 2.06 35.65
N ASN A 626 -12.64 1.12 36.55
CA ASN A 626 -12.54 -0.30 36.19
C ASN A 626 -13.91 -0.96 36.33
N VAL A 627 -14.42 -1.51 35.23
CA VAL A 627 -15.70 -2.23 35.20
C VAL A 627 -15.43 -3.74 35.19
N THR A 628 -15.81 -4.41 36.28
CA THR A 628 -15.63 -5.86 36.46
C THR A 628 -16.83 -6.68 36.00
N SER A 629 -18.01 -6.07 35.91
CA SER A 629 -19.24 -6.66 35.38
C SER A 629 -20.15 -5.54 34.85
N PRO A 630 -20.72 -5.67 33.63
CA PRO A 630 -20.54 -6.78 32.68
C PRO A 630 -19.12 -6.82 32.09
N THR A 631 -18.73 -7.96 31.51
CA THR A 631 -17.50 -8.02 30.69
C THR A 631 -17.85 -8.03 29.20
N LEU A 632 -16.89 -7.70 28.34
CA LEU A 632 -17.07 -7.81 26.90
C LEU A 632 -17.16 -9.29 26.51
N VAL A 633 -18.21 -9.63 25.77
CA VAL A 633 -18.36 -10.91 25.09
C VAL A 633 -17.45 -10.89 23.88
N HIS A 634 -16.28 -11.55 24.00
CA HIS A 634 -15.30 -11.61 22.93
C HIS A 634 -15.31 -12.93 22.18
N VAL A 635 -15.60 -12.94 20.88
CA VAL A 635 -15.73 -14.17 20.08
C VAL A 635 -14.87 -14.13 18.81
N GLN A 636 -13.67 -14.72 18.86
CA GLN A 636 -12.76 -14.76 17.72
C GLN A 636 -13.01 -15.90 16.73
N LEU A 637 -13.45 -17.05 17.22
CA LEU A 637 -13.54 -18.28 16.43
C LEU A 637 -14.89 -18.95 16.74
N PRO A 638 -15.99 -18.63 16.05
CA PRO A 638 -17.27 -19.34 16.22
C PRO A 638 -17.23 -20.79 15.71
N VAL A 639 -18.04 -21.68 16.30
CA VAL A 639 -18.09 -23.15 16.04
C VAL A 639 -19.03 -23.50 14.90
N GLU A 640 -18.61 -24.39 14.01
CA GLU A 640 -19.48 -24.95 12.96
C GLU A 640 -20.60 -25.83 13.55
N LYS A 641 -21.80 -25.77 12.96
CA LYS A 641 -23.00 -26.51 13.42
C LYS A 641 -22.86 -28.03 13.38
N ASP A 642 -22.02 -28.58 12.49
CA ASP A 642 -21.79 -30.03 12.40
C ASP A 642 -20.83 -30.56 13.49
N GLY A 643 -20.32 -29.69 14.38
CA GLY A 643 -19.38 -30.02 15.45
C GLY A 643 -18.03 -30.56 14.95
N LYS A 644 -17.86 -30.75 13.64
CA LYS A 644 -16.62 -31.23 13.05
C LYS A 644 -15.67 -30.06 13.00
N ARG A 645 -14.59 -30.17 13.76
CA ARG A 645 -13.45 -29.24 13.80
C ARG A 645 -12.71 -29.24 12.45
N LYS A 646 -13.32 -28.71 11.40
CA LYS A 646 -12.67 -28.57 10.08
C LYS A 646 -11.54 -27.55 10.10
N ASN A 647 -11.61 -26.59 11.04
CA ASN A 647 -10.60 -25.56 11.22
C ASN A 647 -9.57 -25.95 12.30
N THR A 648 -8.32 -26.19 11.89
CA THR A 648 -7.21 -26.55 12.77
C THR A 648 -6.71 -25.39 13.64
N SER A 649 -7.06 -24.14 13.31
CA SER A 649 -6.65 -22.94 14.06
C SER A 649 -7.09 -22.97 15.52
N ARG A 650 -8.23 -23.59 15.82
CA ARG A 650 -8.70 -23.76 17.21
C ARG A 650 -7.85 -24.73 18.03
N ASN A 651 -7.19 -25.70 17.41
CA ASN A 651 -6.25 -26.57 18.13
C ASN A 651 -5.03 -25.80 18.63
N MET A 652 -4.77 -24.60 18.09
CA MET A 652 -3.71 -23.71 18.53
C MET A 652 -4.13 -22.93 19.79
N TRP A 653 -5.43 -22.86 20.10
CA TRP A 653 -5.98 -22.20 21.28
C TRP A 653 -6.37 -23.22 22.35
N LYS A 654 -5.60 -23.26 23.43
CA LYS A 654 -5.81 -24.14 24.59
C LYS A 654 -6.78 -23.52 25.61
N ILE A 655 -7.94 -23.04 25.16
CA ILE A 655 -8.95 -22.41 26.04
C ILE A 655 -10.11 -23.38 26.26
N GLU A 656 -10.48 -23.55 27.53
CA GLU A 656 -11.67 -24.30 27.94
C GLU A 656 -12.86 -23.36 28.12
N PHE A 657 -14.01 -23.77 27.59
CA PHE A 657 -15.27 -23.04 27.68
C PHE A 657 -16.27 -23.79 28.55
N GLY A 658 -16.91 -23.09 29.49
CA GLY A 658 -17.97 -23.59 30.36
C GLY A 658 -19.33 -22.96 30.03
N PRO A 659 -20.31 -23.05 30.95
CA PRO A 659 -21.58 -22.34 30.83
C PRO A 659 -21.39 -20.83 30.63
N LEU A 660 -22.37 -20.17 30.01
CA LEU A 660 -22.40 -18.71 29.85
C LEU A 660 -22.25 -18.02 31.21
N ASN A 661 -21.32 -17.08 31.28
CA ASN A 661 -21.00 -16.28 32.47
C ASN A 661 -21.13 -14.78 32.16
N GLU A 662 -22.20 -14.42 31.47
CA GLU A 662 -22.64 -13.04 31.24
C GLU A 662 -24.17 -12.99 31.41
N THR A 663 -24.71 -11.80 31.68
CA THR A 663 -26.17 -11.61 31.81
C THR A 663 -26.69 -10.87 30.59
N ILE A 664 -27.46 -11.56 29.76
CA ILE A 664 -28.19 -10.99 28.63
C ILE A 664 -29.67 -11.11 28.96
N ARG A 665 -30.40 -9.99 28.95
CA ARG A 665 -31.82 -9.98 29.35
C ARG A 665 -32.67 -10.61 28.26
N GLU A 666 -33.59 -11.49 28.66
CA GLU A 666 -34.56 -12.14 27.76
C GLU A 666 -35.32 -11.15 26.87
N ASP A 667 -35.73 -10.01 27.43
CA ASP A 667 -36.44 -8.97 26.67
C ASP A 667 -35.57 -8.36 25.56
N ASP A 668 -34.26 -8.24 25.79
CA ASP A 668 -33.32 -7.76 24.77
C ASP A 668 -33.03 -8.82 23.71
N ILE A 669 -32.96 -10.10 24.10
CA ILE A 669 -32.81 -11.22 23.15
C ILE A 669 -34.00 -11.22 22.18
N ARG A 670 -35.22 -11.13 22.70
CA ARG A 670 -36.44 -11.09 21.87
C ARG A 670 -36.48 -9.87 20.96
N ALA A 671 -36.19 -8.67 21.49
CA ALA A 671 -36.19 -7.45 20.69
C ALA A 671 -35.14 -7.48 19.57
N ILE A 672 -33.95 -8.03 19.83
CA ILE A 672 -32.90 -8.19 18.82
C ILE A 672 -33.32 -9.24 17.78
N GLU A 673 -33.90 -10.37 18.18
CA GLU A 673 -34.40 -11.40 17.26
C GLU A 673 -35.48 -10.83 16.31
N GLU A 674 -36.43 -10.06 16.84
CA GLU A 674 -37.49 -9.42 16.04
C GLU A 674 -36.91 -8.43 15.01
N ASP A 675 -35.91 -7.64 15.40
CA ASP A 675 -35.24 -6.71 14.49
C ASP A 675 -34.43 -7.44 13.39
N ILE A 676 -33.75 -8.52 13.74
CA ILE A 676 -33.07 -9.40 12.77
C ILE A 676 -34.09 -10.00 11.79
N TYR A 677 -35.22 -10.50 12.30
CA TYR A 677 -36.28 -11.06 11.45
C TYR A 677 -36.81 -10.02 10.46
N ARG A 678 -37.03 -8.78 10.92
CA ARG A 678 -37.42 -7.65 10.07
C ARG A 678 -36.40 -7.40 8.96
N ILE A 679 -35.10 -7.38 9.27
CA ILE A 679 -34.05 -7.17 8.26
C ILE A 679 -33.94 -8.36 7.30
N LYS A 680 -34.00 -9.60 7.79
CA LYS A 680 -34.00 -10.82 6.97
C LYS A 680 -35.13 -10.84 5.95
N ASN A 681 -36.26 -10.22 6.26
CA ASN A 681 -37.42 -10.13 5.37
C ASN A 681 -37.37 -8.99 4.35
N ALA A 682 -36.36 -8.12 4.41
CA ALA A 682 -36.16 -7.13 3.36
C ALA A 682 -35.77 -7.81 2.05
N SER A 683 -36.43 -7.45 0.94
CA SER A 683 -36.21 -8.06 -0.38
C SER A 683 -34.74 -8.04 -0.82
N THR A 684 -34.03 -6.94 -0.55
CA THR A 684 -32.60 -6.79 -0.80
C THR A 684 -31.80 -7.87 -0.07
N ILE A 685 -32.08 -8.08 1.22
CA ILE A 685 -31.38 -9.05 2.07
C ILE A 685 -31.70 -10.48 1.64
N GLN A 686 -32.95 -10.79 1.31
CA GLN A 686 -33.33 -12.12 0.81
C GLN A 686 -32.57 -12.48 -0.48
N SER A 687 -32.38 -11.53 -1.38
CA SER A 687 -31.63 -11.75 -2.63
C SER A 687 -30.12 -11.93 -2.42
N LEU A 688 -29.58 -11.33 -1.36
CA LEU A 688 -28.17 -11.39 -1.00
C LEU A 688 -27.82 -12.64 -0.18
N ALA A 689 -28.76 -13.13 0.64
CA ALA A 689 -28.55 -14.21 1.60
C ALA A 689 -27.83 -15.46 1.02
N PRO A 690 -28.16 -15.97 -0.19
CA PRO A 690 -27.49 -17.14 -0.76
C PRO A 690 -26.04 -16.89 -1.18
N GLN A 691 -25.63 -15.62 -1.33
CA GLN A 691 -24.31 -15.21 -1.79
C GLN A 691 -23.32 -14.98 -0.64
N LEU A 692 -23.80 -14.98 0.61
CA LEU A 692 -22.95 -14.82 1.79
C LEU A 692 -22.05 -16.05 1.98
N PRO A 693 -20.81 -15.87 2.48
CA PRO A 693 -19.93 -16.99 2.81
C PRO A 693 -20.60 -17.96 3.80
N ASN A 694 -20.56 -19.25 3.47
CA ASN A 694 -21.11 -20.33 4.30
C ASN A 694 -20.04 -21.16 5.03
N ALA A 695 -18.77 -20.80 4.87
CA ALA A 695 -17.63 -21.46 5.50
C ALA A 695 -16.47 -20.47 5.63
N ASP A 696 -15.64 -20.66 6.66
CA ASP A 696 -14.44 -19.85 6.87
C ASP A 696 -13.31 -20.33 5.94
N PHE A 697 -12.80 -19.45 5.08
CA PHE A 697 -11.68 -19.73 4.19
C PHE A 697 -10.45 -18.88 4.53
N TYR A 698 -10.63 -17.57 4.69
CA TYR A 698 -9.55 -16.63 4.99
C TYR A 698 -9.16 -16.63 6.47
N LEU A 699 -10.11 -16.81 7.38
CA LEU A 699 -9.87 -16.78 8.83
C LEU A 699 -8.81 -17.80 9.28
N PRO A 700 -8.83 -19.09 8.89
CA PRO A 700 -7.78 -20.04 9.28
C PRO A 700 -6.38 -19.59 8.85
N ILE A 701 -6.27 -19.03 7.63
CA ILE A 701 -5.00 -18.59 7.02
C ILE A 701 -4.45 -17.37 7.78
N VAL A 702 -5.29 -16.35 7.96
CA VAL A 702 -4.96 -15.11 8.67
C VAL A 702 -4.57 -15.42 10.11
N PHE A 703 -5.37 -16.25 10.80
CA PHE A 703 -5.11 -16.62 12.18
C PHE A 703 -3.77 -17.34 12.32
N LYS A 704 -3.49 -18.34 11.47
CA LYS A 704 -2.21 -19.06 11.48
C LYS A 704 -1.04 -18.10 11.26
N CYS A 705 -1.17 -17.17 10.32
CA CYS A 705 -0.15 -16.18 10.02
C CYS A 705 0.16 -15.26 11.22
N TYR A 706 -0.87 -14.72 11.88
CA TYR A 706 -0.70 -13.96 13.12
C TYR A 706 -0.04 -14.77 14.22
N TYR A 707 -0.41 -16.04 14.33
CA TYR A 707 0.17 -16.92 15.30
C TYR A 707 1.66 -17.16 15.03
N ASP A 708 2.03 -17.47 13.78
CA ASP A 708 3.42 -17.75 13.42
C ASP A 708 4.31 -16.51 13.58
N ALA A 709 3.77 -15.32 13.36
CA ALA A 709 4.53 -14.08 13.44
C ALA A 709 4.58 -13.44 14.83
N PHE A 710 3.55 -13.66 15.65
CA PHE A 710 3.43 -13.00 16.95
C PHE A 710 2.96 -13.95 18.06
N TYR A 711 1.77 -14.56 17.96
CA TYR A 711 1.19 -15.26 19.11
C TYR A 711 2.01 -16.46 19.59
N GLY A 712 2.62 -17.23 18.69
CA GLY A 712 3.45 -18.37 19.04
C GLY A 712 4.70 -17.97 19.83
N ALA A 713 5.34 -16.87 19.47
CA ALA A 713 6.48 -16.33 20.23
C ALA A 713 6.02 -15.70 21.55
N ALA A 714 4.91 -14.93 21.53
CA ALA A 714 4.42 -14.16 22.66
C ALA A 714 3.79 -14.99 23.77
N PHE A 715 3.06 -16.04 23.41
CA PHE A 715 2.22 -16.80 24.34
C PHE A 715 2.62 -18.26 24.50
N ASP A 716 3.35 -18.84 23.55
CA ASP A 716 3.75 -20.26 23.56
C ASP A 716 5.29 -20.47 23.60
N HIS A 717 6.07 -19.41 23.84
CA HIS A 717 7.54 -19.44 23.93
C HIS A 717 8.24 -20.08 22.72
N LYS A 718 7.64 -20.02 21.53
CA LYS A 718 8.27 -20.56 20.32
C LYS A 718 9.49 -19.72 19.91
N PRO A 719 10.54 -20.33 19.31
CA PRO A 719 11.69 -19.58 18.81
C PRO A 719 11.31 -18.59 17.70
N GLY A 720 11.76 -17.33 17.83
CA GLY A 720 11.45 -16.24 16.90
C GLY A 720 11.16 -14.95 17.67
N GLY A 721 11.85 -13.85 17.35
CA GLY A 721 11.70 -12.60 18.10
C GLY A 721 10.34 -11.92 17.91
N PHE A 722 10.03 -10.98 18.82
CA PHE A 722 8.88 -10.06 18.74
C PHE A 722 9.16 -8.97 17.68
N GLY A 723 9.01 -9.30 16.40
CA GLY A 723 9.01 -8.30 15.31
C GLY A 723 7.83 -7.34 15.41
N CYS A 724 7.70 -6.42 14.44
CA CYS A 724 6.50 -5.58 14.37
C CYS A 724 5.28 -6.47 14.08
N PRO A 725 4.26 -6.54 14.96
CA PRO A 725 3.15 -7.46 14.79
C PRO A 725 2.25 -6.95 13.67
N ASN A 726 2.16 -7.68 12.56
CA ASN A 726 1.30 -7.30 11.44
C ASN A 726 0.81 -8.56 10.72
N ALA A 727 -0.12 -8.44 9.78
CA ALA A 727 -0.54 -9.50 8.88
C ALA A 727 -0.02 -9.29 7.45
N ASP A 728 0.61 -8.16 7.10
CA ASP A 728 0.93 -7.84 5.69
C ASP A 728 1.82 -8.85 4.96
N PHE A 729 2.51 -9.72 5.69
CA PHE A 729 3.31 -10.81 5.12
C PHE A 729 2.52 -12.11 4.93
N CYS A 730 1.22 -12.15 5.24
CA CYS A 730 0.40 -13.33 5.01
C CYS A 730 0.09 -13.48 3.53
N GLU A 731 0.32 -14.68 3.00
CA GLU A 731 -0.08 -15.03 1.65
C GLU A 731 -1.58 -15.38 1.63
N LEU A 732 -2.37 -14.57 0.92
CA LEU A 732 -3.82 -14.77 0.79
C LEU A 732 -4.17 -15.28 -0.62
N PRO A 733 -4.60 -16.56 -0.76
CA PRO A 733 -4.96 -17.10 -2.05
C PRO A 733 -6.26 -16.49 -2.59
N GLN A 734 -6.26 -16.20 -3.89
CA GLN A 734 -7.43 -15.69 -4.60
C GLN A 734 -8.45 -16.80 -4.87
N ARG A 735 -9.74 -16.45 -4.87
CA ARG A 735 -10.84 -17.36 -5.20
C ARG A 735 -11.58 -16.86 -6.44
N GLU A 736 -12.04 -17.81 -7.26
CA GLU A 736 -12.94 -17.49 -8.36
C GLU A 736 -14.34 -17.15 -7.85
N ASN A 737 -14.81 -17.92 -6.87
CA ASN A 737 -16.19 -17.90 -6.35
C ASN A 737 -16.50 -16.66 -5.48
N TYR A 738 -15.47 -16.03 -4.91
CA TYR A 738 -15.63 -14.85 -4.06
C TYR A 738 -14.66 -13.77 -4.50
N LYS A 739 -15.18 -12.56 -4.69
CA LYS A 739 -14.41 -11.34 -4.92
C LYS A 739 -14.45 -10.49 -3.66
N CYS A 740 -13.42 -9.68 -3.46
CA CYS A 740 -13.39 -8.71 -2.37
C CYS A 740 -13.51 -7.29 -2.90
N ILE A 741 -14.08 -6.44 -2.07
CA ILE A 741 -14.09 -4.99 -2.20
C ILE A 741 -12.95 -4.44 -1.37
N HIS A 742 -12.25 -3.43 -1.88
CA HIS A 742 -11.13 -2.76 -1.24
C HIS A 742 -11.39 -1.28 -1.08
N SER A 743 -10.88 -0.68 -0.01
CA SER A 743 -10.71 0.77 0.05
C SER A 743 -9.46 1.18 -0.74
N ASP A 744 -9.60 2.16 -1.62
CA ASP A 744 -8.47 2.72 -2.38
C ASP A 744 -8.64 4.25 -2.54
N ALA A 745 -7.60 4.93 -3.02
CA ALA A 745 -7.61 6.38 -3.17
C ALA A 745 -6.63 6.87 -4.23
N GLN A 746 -6.62 8.18 -4.49
CA GLN A 746 -5.53 8.86 -5.19
C GLN A 746 -4.41 9.16 -4.20
N TYR A 747 -3.17 8.80 -4.54
CA TYR A 747 -1.99 8.88 -3.66
C TYR A 747 -1.03 9.97 -4.08
N TYR A 748 -0.57 10.74 -3.11
CA TYR A 748 0.33 11.87 -3.31
C TYR A 748 1.52 11.78 -2.37
N SER A 749 2.66 12.22 -2.88
CA SER A 749 3.86 12.49 -2.08
C SER A 749 4.21 13.95 -2.23
N GLY A 750 4.53 14.60 -1.12
CA GLY A 750 5.14 15.91 -1.13
C GLY A 750 6.52 15.90 -1.79
N PRO A 751 7.14 17.08 -1.99
CA PRO A 751 8.52 17.15 -2.41
C PRO A 751 9.45 16.43 -1.43
N SER A 752 10.66 16.10 -1.87
CA SER A 752 11.70 15.51 -1.01
C SER A 752 12.06 16.49 0.11
N MET A 753 11.65 16.18 1.33
CA MET A 753 11.73 17.05 2.51
C MET A 753 12.53 16.41 3.64
N LYS A 754 13.32 17.21 4.36
CA LYS A 754 14.12 16.78 5.52
C LYS A 754 13.73 17.55 6.77
N PRO A 755 13.68 16.91 7.95
CA PRO A 755 13.93 15.49 8.20
C PRO A 755 12.73 14.58 7.87
N VAL A 756 11.56 15.14 7.56
CA VAL A 756 10.33 14.36 7.30
C VAL A 756 9.75 14.69 5.93
N THR A 757 9.48 13.65 5.12
CA THR A 757 8.70 13.75 3.88
C THR A 757 7.29 13.23 4.11
N TYR A 758 6.28 13.99 3.66
CA TYR A 758 4.87 13.68 3.89
C TYR A 758 4.18 13.10 2.66
N HIS A 759 3.30 12.13 2.92
CA HIS A 759 2.46 11.44 1.93
C HIS A 759 1.02 11.50 2.40
N PHE A 760 0.06 11.58 1.47
CA PHE A 760 -1.35 11.69 1.80
C PHE A 760 -2.22 11.17 0.64
N THR A 761 -3.53 11.15 0.87
CA THR A 761 -4.51 10.68 -0.12
C THR A 761 -5.60 11.70 -0.35
N SER A 762 -6.25 11.60 -1.51
CA SER A 762 -7.50 12.29 -1.82
C SER A 762 -8.45 11.36 -2.56
N HIS A 763 -9.74 11.73 -2.63
CA HIS A 763 -10.77 11.03 -3.40
C HIS A 763 -10.81 9.50 -3.17
N SER A 764 -11.09 9.09 -1.93
CA SER A 764 -11.22 7.65 -1.58
C SER A 764 -12.44 7.01 -2.27
N PHE A 765 -12.30 5.74 -2.66
CA PHE A 765 -13.34 4.96 -3.34
C PHE A 765 -13.24 3.46 -3.05
N TRP A 766 -14.33 2.72 -3.31
CA TRP A 766 -14.38 1.26 -3.19
C TRP A 766 -13.98 0.61 -4.51
N SER A 767 -12.90 -0.17 -4.52
CA SER A 767 -12.36 -0.89 -5.68
C SER A 767 -12.80 -2.36 -5.68
N LYS A 768 -13.15 -2.89 -6.85
CA LYS A 768 -13.50 -4.32 -7.06
C LYS A 768 -12.41 -5.11 -7.80
N ASP A 769 -11.37 -4.41 -8.26
CA ASP A 769 -10.42 -4.91 -9.27
C ASP A 769 -9.14 -5.51 -8.65
N ILE A 770 -9.00 -5.38 -7.33
CA ILE A 770 -7.79 -5.77 -6.60
C ILE A 770 -7.83 -7.27 -6.26
N GLY A 771 -9.00 -7.86 -6.00
CA GLY A 771 -9.12 -9.24 -5.50
C GLY A 771 -9.12 -9.31 -3.97
N CYS A 772 -9.03 -10.47 -3.35
CA CYS A 772 -8.98 -10.66 -1.89
C CYS A 772 -7.55 -10.62 -1.36
N TYR A 773 -6.97 -9.43 -1.36
CA TYR A 773 -5.68 -9.13 -0.72
C TYR A 773 -5.91 -8.40 0.61
N GLN A 774 -4.84 -8.22 1.38
CA GLN A 774 -4.91 -7.55 2.67
C GLN A 774 -5.15 -6.07 2.57
#